data_AF-A0A6L5H9P9-F1
#
_entry.id   AF-A0A6L5H9P9-F1
#
_cell.length_a   1.000
_cell.length_b   1.000
_cell.length_c   1.000
_cell.angle_alpha   90.00
_cell.angle_beta   90.00
_cell.angle_gamma   90.00
#
_symmetry.space_group_name_H-M   'P 1'
#
loop_
_entity.id
_entity.type
_entity.pdbx_description
1 polymer ?
#
loop_
_entity_poly.entity_id
_entity_poly.type
_entity_poly.pdbx_seq_one_letter_code
_entity_poly.pdbx_strand_id
1 'polypeptide(L)'
;MIKRFRLEQKGRYEKLVIARRLSDMLDKYLDGRPAPMFIGAEQGGIPQWDDVVVQHTEEHWEHLQIKRQTTCFSDKHVDKEAFLQSREKKAKGDKAGEGSKPSDPVDDADVAVDTDAAKDPADDQFDSELEKVMKSLASWQAPASGAKPSKRTFTLHLPGLDVAIKGHSKAHITTINHLREFWDSCNKDGLSVGDLSQRDDNPTQRVYTWLTTWCGFRDWSHVVEKMQMLSIESLGDETELETAALASLDRHFLNSRTTLSLLIDYISDNTTDTNVISCYSAAKQLQNMLRPSFQTWTQYLLNPLGQDWTVTGTHDLDGPDTGGSVNPASQVVSHHWKEGAFNRQLRLHAGYRSPSPGVTALPSAILRLALHLKAGSHGLLLGEPVWRQGVDQELGSTLGIGEADLDDLPWIQNTESLSCGLGRPITSQLDNRRESAALHDAMNEVVWQQLQNRVEQKMAKITDLDLLTAMEAMWREWKPELSADQTARQSLFEQLMYPQTEGLDAKHALRIGPRTLELLEVAILMLMLTCVGLGGADAHWRAIPPIGDILSIALRHWSGGATDRGGPRLISEDSLRVVLGQSPAPVVVLSGVEASATCLRDSGMADDRAAEHSMAAERQPRLLITRFQVYSQLQRGTLTSLQEYFKKQWNEWLIERDAAINACGKGQ
;
A
#
# COMPACT_ATOMS: atom_id res chain seq x y z
N MET A 1 -19.73 -3.75 -35.17
CA MET A 1 -19.40 -5.18 -34.99
C MET A 1 -18.06 -5.22 -34.26
N ILE A 2 -18.08 -5.50 -32.95
CA ILE A 2 -16.92 -5.39 -32.06
C ILE A 2 -15.92 -6.49 -32.44
N LYS A 3 -14.72 -6.10 -32.85
CA LYS A 3 -13.66 -7.05 -33.23
C LYS A 3 -13.08 -7.63 -31.95
N ARG A 4 -13.53 -8.83 -31.61
CA ARG A 4 -13.05 -9.63 -30.47
C ARG A 4 -11.53 -9.56 -30.34
N PHE A 5 -11.05 -9.03 -29.23
CA PHE A 5 -9.74 -9.33 -28.69
C PHE A 5 -9.68 -10.84 -28.37
N ARG A 6 -8.97 -11.62 -29.19
CA ARG A 6 -8.76 -13.06 -28.93
C ARG A 6 -7.28 -13.32 -28.74
N LEU A 7 -6.78 -13.10 -27.53
CA LEU A 7 -5.45 -13.58 -27.16
C LEU A 7 -5.38 -15.12 -27.14
N GLU A 8 -6.52 -15.82 -27.07
CA GLU A 8 -6.65 -17.24 -27.42
C GLU A 8 -6.19 -17.58 -28.85
N GLN A 9 -6.24 -16.62 -29.78
CA GLN A 9 -5.79 -16.77 -31.17
C GLN A 9 -4.41 -16.16 -31.43
N LYS A 10 -3.84 -15.42 -30.47
CA LYS A 10 -2.49 -14.86 -30.62
C LYS A 10 -1.46 -15.96 -30.38
N GLY A 11 -0.39 -15.94 -31.18
CA GLY A 11 0.69 -16.91 -31.08
C GLY A 11 1.48 -16.77 -29.78
N ARG A 12 2.36 -17.74 -29.55
CA ARG A 12 3.29 -17.74 -28.41
C ARG A 12 4.11 -16.45 -28.33
N TYR A 13 4.53 -15.91 -29.48
CA TYR A 13 5.30 -14.67 -29.56
C TYR A 13 4.61 -13.47 -28.90
N GLU A 14 3.35 -13.20 -29.24
CA GLU A 14 2.61 -12.06 -28.68
C GLU A 14 2.40 -12.21 -27.17
N LYS A 15 2.12 -13.43 -26.70
CA LYS A 15 2.03 -13.73 -25.26
C LYS A 15 3.35 -13.46 -24.55
N LEU A 16 4.48 -13.81 -25.17
CA LEU A 16 5.81 -13.54 -24.63
C LEU A 16 6.16 -12.05 -24.60
N VAL A 17 5.73 -11.27 -25.61
CA VAL A 17 5.89 -9.80 -25.59
C VAL A 17 5.14 -9.20 -24.39
N ILE A 18 3.89 -9.62 -24.16
CA ILE A 18 3.09 -9.18 -23.02
C ILE A 18 3.71 -9.63 -21.69
N ALA A 19 4.12 -10.90 -21.60
CA ALA A 19 4.75 -11.46 -20.40
C ALA A 19 6.06 -10.75 -20.06
N ARG A 20 6.89 -10.40 -21.04
CA ARG A 20 8.11 -9.60 -20.84
C ARG A 20 7.78 -8.22 -20.25
N ARG A 21 6.79 -7.52 -20.82
CA ARG A 21 6.36 -6.21 -20.30
C ARG A 21 5.81 -6.31 -18.88
N LEU A 22 4.95 -7.29 -18.62
CA LEU A 22 4.42 -7.54 -17.27
C LEU A 22 5.52 -7.91 -16.27
N SER A 23 6.53 -8.65 -16.69
CA SER A 23 7.67 -9.02 -15.83
C SER A 23 8.49 -7.78 -15.42
N ASP A 24 8.75 -6.86 -16.36
CA ASP A 24 9.40 -5.56 -16.06
C ASP A 24 8.52 -4.66 -15.20
N MET A 25 7.21 -4.63 -15.47
CA MET A 25 6.22 -3.92 -14.65
C MET A 25 6.19 -4.42 -13.21
N LEU A 26 6.19 -5.75 -13.01
CA LEU A 26 6.24 -6.39 -11.70
C LEU A 26 7.54 -6.08 -10.97
N ASP A 27 8.69 -6.21 -11.65
CA ASP A 27 9.99 -5.88 -11.06
C ASP A 27 10.02 -4.44 -10.53
N LYS A 28 9.56 -3.49 -11.33
CA LYS A 28 9.48 -2.07 -10.92
C LYS A 28 8.47 -1.85 -9.80
N TYR A 29 7.26 -2.42 -9.90
CA TYR A 29 6.22 -2.27 -8.88
C TYR A 29 6.65 -2.82 -7.52
N LEU A 30 7.24 -4.02 -7.49
CA LEU A 30 7.69 -4.65 -6.26
C LEU A 30 8.82 -3.85 -5.58
N ASP A 31 9.69 -3.21 -6.36
CA ASP A 31 10.71 -2.26 -5.88
C ASP A 31 10.18 -0.86 -5.55
N GLY A 32 8.89 -0.56 -5.83
CA GLY A 32 8.33 0.79 -5.69
C GLY A 32 8.85 1.82 -6.69
N ARG A 33 9.41 1.36 -7.81
CA ARG A 33 9.83 2.19 -8.95
C ARG A 33 8.63 2.52 -9.85
N PRO A 34 8.70 3.62 -10.63
CA PRO A 34 7.67 3.94 -11.61
C PRO A 34 7.41 2.77 -12.56
N ALA A 35 6.19 2.26 -12.54
CA ALA A 35 5.70 1.21 -13.42
C ALA A 35 4.37 1.65 -14.02
N PRO A 36 4.06 1.21 -15.26
CA PRO A 36 2.71 1.33 -15.78
C PRO A 36 1.67 0.77 -14.81
N MET A 37 0.48 1.38 -14.77
CA MET A 37 -0.60 0.95 -13.88
C MET A 37 -1.26 -0.33 -14.39
N PHE A 38 -1.43 -0.42 -15.70
CA PHE A 38 -2.31 -1.39 -16.34
C PHE A 38 -1.84 -1.78 -17.74
N ILE A 39 -2.13 -3.02 -18.13
CA ILE A 39 -2.02 -3.51 -19.50
C ILE A 39 -3.33 -4.20 -19.90
N GLY A 40 -3.90 -3.84 -21.05
CA GLY A 40 -5.22 -4.30 -21.44
C GLY A 40 -5.51 -4.13 -22.93
N ALA A 41 -6.66 -4.63 -23.36
CA ALA A 41 -7.00 -4.80 -24.76
C ALA A 41 -7.61 -3.58 -25.45
N GLU A 42 -8.47 -2.83 -24.77
CA GLU A 42 -9.61 -2.24 -25.50
C GLU A 42 -10.03 -0.83 -25.06
N GLN A 43 -9.15 -0.04 -24.45
CA GLN A 43 -9.50 1.35 -24.18
C GLN A 43 -9.03 2.31 -25.29
N GLY A 44 -8.13 1.88 -26.18
CA GLY A 44 -7.35 2.78 -27.02
C GLY A 44 -8.12 3.58 -28.07
N GLY A 45 -9.27 3.11 -28.54
CA GLY A 45 -10.11 3.86 -29.47
C GLY A 45 -9.46 4.14 -30.84
N ILE A 46 -8.40 3.40 -31.21
CA ILE A 46 -7.68 3.58 -32.48
C ILE A 46 -7.79 2.27 -33.29
N PRO A 47 -8.72 2.23 -34.27
CA PRO A 47 -8.93 1.03 -35.07
C PRO A 47 -7.63 0.56 -35.72
N GLN A 48 -7.36 -0.75 -35.69
CA GLN A 48 -6.23 -1.41 -36.38
C GLN A 48 -4.84 -1.24 -35.76
N TRP A 49 -4.62 -0.37 -34.76
CA TRP A 49 -3.33 -0.21 -34.05
C TRP A 49 -3.27 -0.91 -32.68
N ASP A 50 -4.42 -1.01 -32.01
CA ASP A 50 -4.50 -1.43 -30.61
C ASP A 50 -4.39 -2.96 -30.44
N ASP A 51 -3.21 -3.55 -30.63
CA ASP A 51 -3.00 -4.95 -30.25
C ASP A 51 -2.93 -5.11 -28.73
N VAL A 52 -2.35 -4.13 -28.03
CA VAL A 52 -2.29 -4.02 -26.56
C VAL A 52 -2.20 -2.54 -26.21
N VAL A 53 -2.86 -2.12 -25.13
CA VAL A 53 -2.75 -0.77 -24.57
C VAL A 53 -2.12 -0.85 -23.19
N VAL A 54 -1.11 -0.03 -22.95
CA VAL A 54 -0.46 0.13 -21.64
C VAL A 54 -0.80 1.51 -21.09
N GLN A 55 -1.41 1.55 -19.91
CA GLN A 55 -1.71 2.80 -19.23
C GLN A 55 -0.58 3.12 -18.25
N HIS A 56 0.19 4.16 -18.55
CA HIS A 56 1.28 4.63 -17.69
C HIS A 56 0.74 5.49 -16.54
N THR A 57 -0.18 6.41 -16.86
CA THR A 57 -0.87 7.29 -15.90
C THR A 57 -2.32 7.53 -16.36
N GLU A 58 -3.12 8.29 -15.61
CA GLU A 58 -4.44 8.73 -16.10
C GLU A 58 -4.36 9.56 -17.39
N GLU A 59 -3.20 10.16 -17.66
CA GLU A 59 -2.98 11.11 -18.75
C GLU A 59 -2.14 10.55 -19.89
N HIS A 60 -1.39 9.47 -19.67
CA HIS A 60 -0.48 8.90 -20.66
C HIS A 60 -0.77 7.44 -20.96
N TRP A 61 -1.15 7.18 -22.20
CA TRP A 61 -1.43 5.85 -22.74
C TRP A 61 -0.46 5.50 -23.86
N GLU A 62 -0.07 4.24 -23.91
CA GLU A 62 0.77 3.66 -24.96
C GLU A 62 -0.03 2.61 -25.73
N HIS A 63 -0.02 2.72 -27.05
CA HIS A 63 -0.72 1.84 -27.99
C HIS A 63 0.29 0.97 -28.71
N LEU A 64 0.30 -0.32 -28.42
CA LEU A 64 1.26 -1.27 -28.91
C LEU A 64 0.67 -2.06 -30.08
N GLN A 65 1.39 -2.09 -31.19
CA GLN A 65 1.17 -3.00 -32.30
C GLN A 65 2.29 -4.05 -32.32
N ILE A 66 1.94 -5.34 -32.27
CA ILE A 66 2.89 -6.45 -32.28
C ILE A 66 2.77 -7.18 -33.62
N LYS A 67 3.87 -7.22 -34.39
CA LYS A 67 3.92 -7.92 -35.68
C LYS A 67 5.02 -8.97 -35.67
N ARG A 68 4.69 -10.25 -35.55
CA ARG A 68 5.65 -11.39 -35.61
C ARG A 68 6.29 -11.61 -36.99
N GLN A 69 5.87 -10.88 -38.01
CA GLN A 69 6.22 -11.18 -39.40
C GLN A 69 7.74 -11.11 -39.65
N THR A 70 8.31 -12.22 -40.12
CA THR A 70 9.73 -12.35 -40.48
C THR A 70 9.97 -12.37 -42.00
N THR A 71 8.90 -12.42 -42.78
CA THR A 71 8.89 -12.39 -44.25
C THR A 71 8.39 -11.04 -44.76
N CYS A 72 8.54 -10.76 -46.06
CA CYS A 72 8.15 -9.46 -46.63
C CYS A 72 6.67 -9.13 -46.37
N PHE A 73 6.36 -7.90 -45.93
CA PHE A 73 4.99 -7.42 -45.73
C PHE A 73 4.23 -7.26 -47.06
N SER A 74 4.93 -6.90 -48.13
CA SER A 74 4.37 -6.80 -49.48
C SER A 74 5.46 -6.89 -50.56
N ASP A 75 5.20 -7.66 -51.61
CA ASP A 75 6.06 -7.76 -52.80
C ASP A 75 5.81 -6.66 -53.85
N LYS A 76 4.91 -5.72 -53.56
CA LYS A 76 4.48 -4.65 -54.48
C LYS A 76 5.53 -3.54 -54.58
N HIS A 77 5.34 -2.63 -55.55
CA HIS A 77 6.18 -1.44 -55.66
C HIS A 77 5.95 -0.48 -54.48
N VAL A 78 7.00 0.27 -54.13
CA VAL A 78 6.96 1.35 -53.12
C VAL A 78 6.00 2.45 -53.55
N ASP A 79 5.95 2.75 -54.85
CA ASP A 79 5.04 3.71 -55.46
C ASP A 79 3.78 2.98 -55.99
N LYS A 80 2.60 3.47 -55.58
CA LYS A 80 1.30 2.90 -55.96
C LYS A 80 1.00 3.05 -57.46
N GLU A 81 1.36 4.18 -58.06
CA GLU A 81 1.15 4.41 -59.50
C GLU A 81 2.04 3.49 -60.32
N ALA A 82 3.31 3.32 -59.91
CA ALA A 82 4.22 2.38 -60.56
C ALA A 82 3.73 0.93 -60.49
N PHE A 83 3.09 0.54 -59.37
CA PHE A 83 2.46 -0.78 -59.23
C PHE A 83 1.26 -0.97 -60.18
N LEU A 84 0.37 0.02 -60.28
CA LEU A 84 -0.79 -0.06 -61.18
C LEU A 84 -0.35 -0.15 -62.64
N GLN A 85 0.64 0.64 -63.05
CA GLN A 85 1.21 0.58 -64.39
C GLN A 85 1.89 -0.76 -64.71
N SER A 86 2.58 -1.39 -63.75
CA SER A 86 3.21 -2.69 -63.96
C SER A 86 2.18 -3.82 -64.09
N ARG A 87 1.03 -3.70 -63.40
CA ARG A 87 -0.10 -4.63 -63.53
C ARG A 87 -0.78 -4.50 -64.90
N GLU A 88 -1.01 -3.29 -65.38
CA GLU A 88 -1.58 -3.05 -66.71
C GLU A 88 -0.70 -3.62 -67.83
N LYS A 89 0.63 -3.50 -67.69
CA LYS A 89 1.59 -4.08 -68.64
C LYS A 89 1.55 -5.62 -68.64
N LYS A 90 1.43 -6.26 -67.48
CA LYS A 90 1.26 -7.73 -67.38
C LYS A 90 -0.07 -8.18 -67.98
N ALA A 91 -1.17 -7.49 -67.68
CA ALA A 91 -2.50 -7.80 -68.21
C ALA A 91 -2.59 -7.66 -69.75
N LYS A 92 -1.79 -6.76 -70.35
CA LYS A 92 -1.65 -6.64 -71.82
C LYS A 92 -0.73 -7.71 -72.43
N GLY A 93 0.22 -8.26 -71.66
CA GLY A 93 1.14 -9.32 -72.10
C GLY A 93 0.48 -10.70 -72.21
N ASP A 94 -0.41 -11.04 -71.28
CA ASP A 94 -1.11 -12.33 -71.28
C ASP A 94 -2.17 -12.46 -72.40
N LYS A 95 -2.55 -11.36 -73.07
CA LYS A 95 -3.47 -11.38 -74.23
C LYS A 95 -2.78 -11.61 -75.58
N ALA A 96 -1.45 -11.81 -75.61
CA ALA A 96 -0.69 -11.96 -76.86
C ALA A 96 -0.19 -13.40 -77.13
N GLY A 97 -0.61 -14.40 -76.34
CA GLY A 97 -0.02 -15.73 -76.40
C GLY A 97 -1.00 -16.90 -76.22
N GLU A 98 -2.07 -16.98 -77.01
CA GLU A 98 -2.76 -18.26 -77.24
C GLU A 98 -3.47 -18.24 -78.59
N GLY A 99 -2.90 -18.98 -79.56
CA GLY A 99 -3.39 -19.02 -80.93
C GLY A 99 -2.81 -20.18 -81.72
N SER A 100 -3.23 -21.41 -81.41
CA SER A 100 -3.14 -22.59 -82.29
C SER A 100 -4.24 -23.61 -81.90
N LYS A 101 -5.40 -23.54 -82.56
CA LYS A 101 -6.43 -24.61 -82.64
C LYS A 101 -6.23 -25.37 -83.97
N PRO A 102 -6.63 -26.66 -84.13
CA PRO A 102 -8.04 -27.04 -84.40
C PRO A 102 -8.43 -28.43 -83.79
N SER A 103 -9.67 -28.95 -83.71
CA SER A 103 -10.97 -28.78 -84.41
C SER A 103 -12.08 -29.52 -83.62
N ASP A 104 -13.27 -28.91 -83.53
CA ASP A 104 -14.68 -29.41 -83.70
C ASP A 104 -15.22 -30.70 -83.03
N PRO A 105 -16.57 -30.88 -82.92
CA PRO A 105 -17.61 -29.98 -82.37
C PRO A 105 -18.66 -30.74 -81.48
N VAL A 106 -19.74 -30.05 -81.09
CA VAL A 106 -21.13 -30.53 -80.84
C VAL A 106 -21.69 -30.18 -79.43
N ASP A 107 -22.61 -29.22 -79.46
CA ASP A 107 -23.88 -29.00 -78.69
C ASP A 107 -23.86 -29.00 -77.14
N ASP A 108 -24.63 -28.20 -76.40
CA ASP A 108 -25.77 -27.33 -76.72
C ASP A 108 -26.05 -26.38 -75.52
N ALA A 109 -26.74 -25.27 -75.80
CA ALA A 109 -27.68 -24.52 -74.93
C ALA A 109 -27.23 -23.75 -73.65
N ASP A 110 -27.48 -22.43 -73.75
CA ASP A 110 -28.02 -21.50 -72.74
C ASP A 110 -27.22 -21.15 -71.47
N VAL A 111 -26.81 -19.89 -71.33
CA VAL A 111 -27.63 -18.83 -70.70
C VAL A 111 -26.90 -17.48 -70.76
N ALA A 112 -27.67 -16.48 -71.18
CA ALA A 112 -27.61 -15.03 -70.95
C ALA A 112 -26.30 -14.35 -70.51
N VAL A 113 -25.95 -13.37 -71.34
CA VAL A 113 -25.18 -12.16 -71.05
C VAL A 113 -25.65 -11.52 -69.75
N ASP A 114 -24.73 -11.31 -68.81
CA ASP A 114 -24.81 -10.17 -67.91
C ASP A 114 -23.45 -9.46 -67.86
N THR A 115 -23.53 -8.16 -68.08
CA THR A 115 -22.41 -7.24 -68.28
C THR A 115 -21.81 -6.83 -66.93
N ASP A 116 -20.80 -7.55 -66.46
CA ASP A 116 -19.94 -7.05 -65.37
C ASP A 116 -18.86 -6.13 -65.95
N ALA A 117 -19.19 -4.83 -65.98
CA ALA A 117 -18.18 -3.78 -65.97
C ALA A 117 -17.32 -3.98 -64.72
N ALA A 118 -16.05 -4.34 -64.92
CA ALA A 118 -15.06 -4.52 -63.87
C ALA A 118 -15.04 -3.29 -62.94
N LYS A 119 -15.65 -3.43 -61.76
CA LYS A 119 -15.49 -2.48 -60.66
C LYS A 119 -14.01 -2.50 -60.29
N ASP A 120 -13.34 -1.35 -60.41
CA ASP A 120 -11.99 -1.21 -59.88
C ASP A 120 -11.98 -1.66 -58.41
N PRO A 121 -11.06 -2.55 -58.02
CA PRO A 121 -10.97 -3.04 -56.64
C PRO A 121 -10.79 -1.86 -55.70
N ALA A 122 -11.60 -1.81 -54.63
CA ALA A 122 -11.54 -0.75 -53.63
C ALA A 122 -10.11 -0.61 -53.07
N ASP A 123 -9.70 0.63 -52.80
CA ASP A 123 -8.33 1.00 -52.45
C ASP A 123 -7.72 0.21 -51.27
N ASP A 124 -8.56 -0.29 -50.36
CA ASP A 124 -8.17 -1.08 -49.19
C ASP A 124 -7.84 -2.56 -49.49
N GLN A 125 -8.17 -3.05 -50.69
CA GLN A 125 -7.96 -4.46 -51.05
C GLN A 125 -6.46 -4.81 -51.20
N PHE A 126 -5.59 -3.79 -51.29
CA PHE A 126 -4.18 -3.97 -51.57
C PHE A 126 -3.24 -3.70 -50.39
N ASP A 127 -3.75 -3.23 -49.26
CA ASP A 127 -2.91 -2.85 -48.14
C ASP A 127 -2.34 -4.06 -47.40
N SER A 128 -1.05 -4.01 -47.08
CA SER A 128 -0.45 -4.91 -46.09
C SER A 128 -0.97 -4.62 -44.69
N GLU A 129 -0.77 -5.56 -43.76
CA GLU A 129 -1.14 -5.36 -42.35
C GLU A 129 -0.35 -4.24 -41.68
N LEU A 130 0.84 -3.89 -42.18
CA LEU A 130 1.60 -2.72 -41.72
C LEU A 130 1.04 -1.41 -42.30
N GLU A 131 0.53 -1.42 -43.54
CA GLU A 131 -0.06 -0.24 -44.16
C GLU A 131 -1.38 0.17 -43.52
N LYS A 132 -2.22 -0.81 -43.17
CA LYS A 132 -3.45 -0.60 -42.38
C LYS A 132 -3.16 0.11 -41.05
N VAL A 133 -2.17 -0.41 -40.33
CA VAL A 133 -1.66 0.17 -39.07
C VAL A 133 -1.18 1.62 -39.30
N MET A 134 -0.31 1.85 -40.28
CA MET A 134 0.22 3.20 -40.56
C MET A 134 -0.85 4.17 -41.07
N LYS A 135 -1.87 3.71 -41.82
CA LYS A 135 -3.05 4.52 -42.18
C LYS A 135 -3.82 4.98 -40.96
N SER A 136 -3.97 4.12 -39.97
CA SER A 136 -4.62 4.47 -38.70
C SER A 136 -3.87 5.59 -37.98
N LEU A 137 -2.54 5.49 -37.86
CA LEU A 137 -1.69 6.54 -37.28
C LEU A 137 -1.77 7.87 -38.06
N ALA A 138 -1.78 7.81 -39.40
CA ALA A 138 -1.89 9.00 -40.25
C ALA A 138 -3.21 9.75 -40.04
N SER A 139 -4.30 9.01 -39.81
CA SER A 139 -5.64 9.56 -39.57
C SER A 139 -5.85 10.07 -38.14
N TRP A 140 -4.96 9.72 -37.21
CA TRP A 140 -5.13 10.04 -35.80
C TRP A 140 -4.97 11.54 -35.52
N GLN A 141 -5.86 12.08 -34.70
CA GLN A 141 -5.83 13.46 -34.24
C GLN A 141 -5.76 13.50 -32.71
N ALA A 142 -4.96 14.41 -32.17
CA ALA A 142 -4.87 14.61 -30.73
C ALA A 142 -6.24 15.02 -30.18
N PRO A 143 -6.64 14.46 -29.01
CA PRO A 143 -7.87 14.89 -28.35
C PRO A 143 -7.81 16.38 -28.02
N ALA A 144 -8.98 17.05 -28.00
CA ALA A 144 -9.08 18.47 -27.68
C ALA A 144 -8.46 18.78 -26.31
N SER A 145 -7.91 19.99 -26.15
CA SER A 145 -7.31 20.44 -24.89
C SER A 145 -8.32 20.27 -23.73
N GLY A 146 -7.93 19.53 -22.69
CA GLY A 146 -8.78 19.21 -21.53
C GLY A 146 -9.44 17.83 -21.54
N ALA A 147 -9.36 17.06 -22.62
CA ALA A 147 -9.83 15.66 -22.66
C ALA A 147 -8.72 14.67 -22.24
N LYS A 148 -9.04 13.70 -21.39
CA LYS A 148 -8.14 12.58 -21.03
C LYS A 148 -8.27 11.42 -22.04
N PRO A 149 -7.18 10.70 -22.36
CA PRO A 149 -5.78 10.96 -21.99
C PRO A 149 -5.16 12.10 -22.81
N SER A 150 -4.32 12.92 -22.19
CA SER A 150 -3.68 14.09 -22.83
C SER A 150 -2.45 13.73 -23.67
N LYS A 151 -1.83 12.57 -23.39
CA LYS A 151 -0.66 12.05 -24.12
C LYS A 151 -0.91 10.62 -24.62
N ARG A 152 -0.64 10.39 -25.90
CA ARG A 152 -0.65 9.05 -26.51
C ARG A 152 0.68 8.78 -27.21
N THR A 153 1.23 7.60 -27.00
CA THR A 153 2.44 7.11 -27.68
C THR A 153 2.11 5.82 -28.42
N PHE A 154 2.67 5.64 -29.61
CA PHE A 154 2.42 4.49 -30.46
C PHE A 154 3.70 3.66 -30.55
N THR A 155 3.64 2.37 -30.25
CA THR A 155 4.81 1.50 -30.26
C THR A 155 4.60 0.36 -31.25
N LEU A 156 5.54 0.17 -32.18
CA LEU A 156 5.58 -0.94 -33.12
C LEU A 156 6.65 -1.95 -32.68
N HIS A 157 6.22 -3.15 -32.35
CA HIS A 157 7.07 -4.27 -31.95
C HIS A 157 7.28 -5.28 -33.08
N LEU A 158 8.55 -5.54 -33.38
CA LEU A 158 8.98 -6.42 -34.45
C LEU A 158 10.08 -7.39 -33.97
N PRO A 159 10.22 -8.59 -34.56
CA PRO A 159 11.28 -9.53 -34.19
C PRO A 159 12.66 -9.06 -34.68
N GLY A 160 12.72 -8.37 -35.81
CA GLY A 160 13.96 -7.89 -36.41
C GLY A 160 13.73 -6.71 -37.37
N LEU A 161 14.80 -5.94 -37.62
CA LEU A 161 14.76 -4.74 -38.46
C LEU A 161 14.98 -5.02 -39.95
N ASP A 162 15.45 -6.22 -40.30
CA ASP A 162 15.79 -6.57 -41.68
C ASP A 162 14.57 -6.95 -42.53
N VAL A 163 13.37 -6.97 -41.93
CA VAL A 163 12.13 -7.34 -42.61
C VAL A 163 11.80 -6.29 -43.68
N ALA A 164 11.57 -6.78 -44.90
CA ALA A 164 11.14 -5.93 -46.01
C ALA A 164 9.68 -5.50 -45.84
N ILE A 165 9.45 -4.19 -45.93
CA ILE A 165 8.12 -3.58 -45.92
C ILE A 165 7.51 -3.71 -47.33
N LYS A 166 8.24 -3.25 -48.34
CA LYS A 166 7.76 -3.17 -49.73
C LYS A 166 8.91 -3.11 -50.72
N GLY A 167 8.74 -3.66 -51.92
CA GLY A 167 9.71 -3.58 -53.01
C GLY A 167 9.76 -4.83 -53.88
N HIS A 168 9.92 -4.64 -55.18
CA HIS A 168 9.86 -5.69 -56.20
C HIS A 168 11.24 -6.19 -56.70
N SER A 169 12.34 -5.55 -56.27
CA SER A 169 13.72 -5.94 -56.62
C SER A 169 14.70 -5.46 -55.53
N LYS A 170 15.85 -6.13 -55.38
CA LYS A 170 16.86 -5.82 -54.35
C LYS A 170 17.29 -4.34 -54.31
N ALA A 171 17.21 -3.61 -55.42
CA ALA A 171 17.56 -2.19 -55.50
C ALA A 171 16.46 -1.25 -54.96
N HIS A 172 15.21 -1.70 -54.85
CA HIS A 172 14.04 -0.91 -54.48
C HIS A 172 13.28 -1.44 -53.26
N ILE A 173 13.94 -2.22 -52.40
CA ILE A 173 13.36 -2.69 -51.14
C ILE A 173 13.43 -1.58 -50.08
N THR A 174 12.31 -1.30 -49.44
CA THR A 174 12.20 -0.55 -48.19
C THR A 174 12.11 -1.55 -47.04
N THR A 175 13.00 -1.48 -46.06
CA THR A 175 13.03 -2.35 -44.87
C THR A 175 12.57 -1.59 -43.63
N ILE A 176 12.28 -2.31 -42.55
CA ILE A 176 12.04 -1.72 -41.24
C ILE A 176 13.26 -0.92 -40.75
N ASN A 177 14.49 -1.35 -41.05
CA ASN A 177 15.69 -0.59 -40.70
C ASN A 177 15.69 0.80 -41.36
N HIS A 178 15.31 0.90 -42.65
CA HIS A 178 15.17 2.21 -43.29
C HIS A 178 14.09 3.08 -42.62
N LEU A 179 12.97 2.47 -42.21
CA LEU A 179 11.92 3.18 -41.46
C LEU A 179 12.43 3.65 -40.09
N ARG A 180 13.24 2.84 -39.40
CA ARG A 180 13.84 3.18 -38.10
C ARG A 180 14.84 4.31 -38.23
N GLU A 181 15.75 4.27 -39.19
CA GLU A 181 16.72 5.35 -39.44
C GLU A 181 16.02 6.67 -39.81
N PHE A 182 14.92 6.58 -40.57
CA PHE A 182 14.07 7.71 -40.88
C PHE A 182 13.37 8.26 -39.63
N TRP A 183 12.81 7.39 -38.80
CA TRP A 183 12.22 7.73 -37.51
C TRP A 183 13.23 8.38 -36.54
N ASP A 184 14.43 7.81 -36.41
CA ASP A 184 15.52 8.37 -35.61
C ASP A 184 15.89 9.78 -36.09
N SER A 185 15.87 10.00 -37.41
CA SER A 185 16.12 11.32 -37.99
C SER A 185 15.00 12.32 -37.63
N CYS A 186 13.74 11.87 -37.58
CA CYS A 186 12.59 12.71 -37.22
C CYS A 186 12.58 13.15 -35.73
N ASN A 187 13.27 12.41 -34.86
CA ASN A 187 13.33 12.65 -33.41
C ASN A 187 14.58 13.42 -32.94
N LYS A 188 15.47 13.82 -33.85
CA LYS A 188 16.67 14.61 -33.48
C LYS A 188 16.31 16.06 -33.17
N ASP A 189 16.89 16.59 -32.10
CA ASP A 189 16.79 18.01 -31.76
C ASP A 189 17.34 18.88 -32.90
N GLY A 190 16.57 19.92 -33.28
CA GLY A 190 16.96 20.86 -34.33
C GLY A 190 16.68 20.41 -35.77
N LEU A 191 15.86 19.38 -35.98
CA LEU A 191 15.45 18.95 -37.32
C LEU A 191 14.83 20.08 -38.15
N SER A 192 15.42 20.34 -39.32
CA SER A 192 14.84 21.16 -40.38
C SER A 192 14.07 20.28 -41.36
N VAL A 193 12.76 20.51 -41.50
CA VAL A 193 11.91 19.80 -42.48
C VAL A 193 12.40 20.05 -43.92
N GLY A 194 12.94 21.25 -44.17
CA GLY A 194 13.54 21.60 -45.47
C GLY A 194 14.75 20.72 -45.79
N ASP A 195 15.67 20.57 -44.83
CA ASP A 195 16.90 19.79 -45.02
C ASP A 195 16.59 18.29 -45.16
N LEU A 196 15.59 17.79 -44.42
CA LEU A 196 15.13 16.40 -44.54
C LEU A 196 14.54 16.11 -45.92
N SER A 197 13.78 17.06 -46.49
CA SER A 197 13.18 16.90 -47.82
C SER A 197 14.20 16.91 -48.96
N GLN A 198 15.34 17.59 -48.77
CA GLN A 198 16.44 17.70 -49.74
C GLN A 198 17.53 16.64 -49.57
N ARG A 199 17.36 15.73 -48.61
CA ARG A 199 18.34 14.68 -48.33
C ARG A 199 18.44 13.73 -49.52
N ASP A 200 19.65 13.65 -50.10
CA ASP A 200 19.97 12.80 -51.25
C ASP A 200 20.35 11.38 -50.80
N ASP A 201 19.47 10.75 -50.04
CA ASP A 201 19.59 9.33 -49.72
C ASP A 201 18.33 8.57 -50.14
N ASN A 202 18.53 7.63 -51.07
CA ASN A 202 17.47 6.79 -51.61
C ASN A 202 16.56 6.14 -50.53
N PRO A 203 17.04 5.71 -49.34
CA PRO A 203 16.17 5.16 -48.29
C PRO A 203 15.12 6.15 -47.75
N THR A 204 15.49 7.38 -47.39
CA THR A 204 14.58 8.40 -46.82
C THR A 204 13.45 8.72 -47.79
N GLN A 205 13.80 8.99 -49.06
CA GLN A 205 12.81 9.29 -50.09
C GLN A 205 11.85 8.12 -50.33
N ARG A 206 12.36 6.87 -50.31
CA ARG A 206 11.52 5.67 -50.45
C ARG A 206 10.54 5.50 -49.29
N VAL A 207 10.98 5.73 -48.05
CA VAL A 207 10.11 5.68 -46.88
C VAL A 207 9.02 6.75 -46.99
N TYR A 208 9.39 7.97 -47.37
CA TYR A 208 8.44 9.07 -47.60
C TYR A 208 7.41 8.74 -48.70
N THR A 209 7.86 8.24 -49.86
CA THR A 209 6.97 7.81 -50.95
C THR A 209 6.02 6.71 -50.48
N TRP A 210 6.51 5.72 -49.74
CA TRP A 210 5.64 4.65 -49.20
C TRP A 210 4.57 5.21 -48.26
N LEU A 211 4.95 6.06 -47.30
CA LEU A 211 4.03 6.64 -46.31
C LEU A 211 2.95 7.51 -46.97
N THR A 212 3.31 8.32 -47.96
CA THR A 212 2.38 9.24 -48.62
C THR A 212 1.47 8.54 -49.63
N THR A 213 1.98 7.55 -50.38
CA THR A 213 1.20 6.88 -51.43
C THR A 213 0.37 5.70 -50.94
N TRP A 214 0.81 5.01 -49.87
CA TRP A 214 0.11 3.83 -49.33
C TRP A 214 -0.47 4.05 -47.94
N CYS A 215 0.15 4.88 -47.10
CA CYS A 215 -0.26 5.01 -45.69
C CYS A 215 -1.08 6.28 -45.39
N GLY A 216 -1.44 7.08 -46.40
CA GLY A 216 -2.31 8.25 -46.22
C GLY A 216 -1.67 9.45 -45.51
N PHE A 217 -0.34 9.48 -45.42
CA PHE A 217 0.37 10.68 -44.96
C PHE A 217 0.30 11.77 -46.04
N ARG A 218 0.38 13.04 -45.63
CA ARG A 218 0.05 14.18 -46.51
C ARG A 218 1.31 14.84 -47.08
N ASP A 219 2.12 15.38 -46.18
CA ASP A 219 3.35 16.09 -46.52
C ASP A 219 4.43 15.80 -45.47
N TRP A 220 5.64 16.34 -45.69
CA TRP A 220 6.77 16.20 -44.77
C TRP A 220 6.47 16.65 -43.34
N SER A 221 5.69 17.72 -43.15
CA SER A 221 5.34 18.20 -41.82
C SER A 221 4.42 17.21 -41.08
N HIS A 222 3.42 16.68 -41.78
CA HIS A 222 2.53 15.65 -41.26
C HIS A 222 3.29 14.36 -40.93
N VAL A 223 4.25 13.97 -41.77
CA VAL A 223 5.11 12.80 -41.53
C VAL A 223 5.95 12.98 -40.27
N VAL A 224 6.65 14.10 -40.12
CA VAL A 224 7.49 14.36 -38.95
C VAL A 224 6.66 14.38 -37.67
N GLU A 225 5.52 15.09 -37.66
CA GLU A 225 4.60 15.14 -36.51
C GLU A 225 4.19 13.73 -36.06
N LYS A 226 3.75 12.88 -36.99
CA LYS A 226 3.30 11.51 -36.67
C LYS A 226 4.46 10.58 -36.29
N MET A 227 5.64 10.75 -36.88
CA MET A 227 6.83 9.96 -36.53
C MET A 227 7.34 10.25 -35.12
N GLN A 228 7.17 11.48 -34.64
CA GLN A 228 7.53 11.84 -33.26
C GLN A 228 6.62 11.21 -32.20
N MET A 229 5.45 10.70 -32.61
CA MET A 229 4.52 9.98 -31.73
C MET A 229 4.70 8.45 -31.79
N LEU A 230 5.45 7.96 -32.79
CA LEU A 230 5.77 6.55 -32.98
C LEU A 230 7.05 6.18 -32.21
N SER A 231 7.16 4.93 -31.82
CA SER A 231 8.36 4.26 -31.31
C SER A 231 8.48 2.91 -32.02
N ILE A 232 9.68 2.57 -32.50
CA ILE A 232 9.94 1.33 -33.23
C ILE A 232 10.94 0.50 -32.43
N GLU A 233 10.51 -0.64 -31.91
CA GLU A 233 11.34 -1.52 -31.09
C GLU A 233 11.51 -2.92 -31.71
N SER A 234 12.76 -3.36 -31.82
CA SER A 234 13.10 -4.74 -32.19
C SER A 234 13.28 -5.56 -30.91
N LEU A 235 12.44 -6.57 -30.69
CA LEU A 235 12.45 -7.36 -29.46
C LEU A 235 13.11 -8.74 -29.59
N GLY A 236 13.51 -9.13 -30.80
CA GLY A 236 14.12 -10.43 -31.05
C GLY A 236 13.11 -11.55 -31.23
N ASP A 237 13.60 -12.78 -31.16
CA ASP A 237 12.81 -14.00 -31.24
C ASP A 237 12.18 -14.41 -29.89
N GLU A 238 11.47 -15.54 -29.87
CA GLU A 238 10.82 -16.06 -28.65
C GLU A 238 11.85 -16.35 -27.54
N THR A 239 13.07 -16.75 -27.87
CA THR A 239 14.11 -17.09 -26.89
C THR A 239 14.68 -15.85 -26.21
N GLU A 240 14.86 -14.76 -26.98
CA GLU A 240 15.29 -13.47 -26.44
C GLU A 240 14.22 -12.86 -25.52
N LEU A 241 12.94 -12.94 -25.91
CA LEU A 241 11.81 -12.50 -25.09
C LEU A 241 11.72 -13.29 -23.78
N GLU A 242 11.83 -14.62 -23.83
CA GLU A 242 11.84 -15.49 -22.65
C GLU A 242 13.00 -15.13 -21.73
N THR A 243 14.21 -14.99 -22.28
CA THR A 243 15.41 -14.65 -21.49
C THR A 243 15.25 -13.31 -20.78
N ALA A 244 14.71 -12.29 -21.47
CA ALA A 244 14.47 -10.98 -20.87
C ALA A 244 13.38 -11.01 -19.79
N ALA A 245 12.31 -11.78 -19.98
CA ALA A 245 11.26 -11.95 -18.97
C ALA A 245 11.81 -12.67 -17.73
N LEU A 246 12.56 -13.76 -17.91
CA LEU A 246 13.21 -14.51 -16.83
C LEU A 246 14.17 -13.62 -16.03
N ALA A 247 15.00 -12.83 -16.71
CA ALA A 247 15.93 -11.91 -16.06
C ALA A 247 15.22 -10.88 -15.15
N SER A 248 14.03 -10.43 -15.55
CA SER A 248 13.21 -9.50 -14.73
C SER A 248 12.59 -10.22 -13.52
N LEU A 249 12.08 -11.44 -13.72
CA LEU A 249 11.44 -12.22 -12.65
C LEU A 249 12.45 -12.79 -11.64
N ASP A 250 13.68 -13.11 -12.07
CA ASP A 250 14.71 -13.72 -11.22
C ASP A 250 15.02 -12.89 -9.99
N ARG A 251 14.86 -11.57 -10.04
CA ARG A 251 15.16 -10.67 -8.92
C ARG A 251 14.27 -10.90 -7.69
N HIS A 252 12.97 -11.14 -7.91
CA HIS A 252 11.97 -11.20 -6.82
C HIS A 252 11.38 -12.58 -6.59
N PHE A 253 11.42 -13.45 -7.59
CA PHE A 253 10.77 -14.77 -7.54
C PHE A 253 11.79 -15.90 -7.39
N LEU A 254 11.39 -16.98 -6.71
CA LEU A 254 12.27 -18.11 -6.40
C LEU A 254 12.58 -18.97 -7.64
N ASN A 255 11.58 -19.15 -8.52
CA ASN A 255 11.73 -19.89 -9.77
C ASN A 255 11.08 -19.07 -10.90
N SER A 256 11.90 -18.29 -11.60
CA SER A 256 11.46 -17.44 -12.71
C SER A 256 10.80 -18.20 -13.84
N ARG A 257 11.24 -19.43 -14.14
CA ARG A 257 10.65 -20.25 -15.21
C ARG A 257 9.22 -20.70 -14.90
N THR A 258 8.99 -21.20 -13.69
CA THR A 258 7.65 -21.55 -13.24
C THR A 258 6.77 -20.30 -13.11
N THR A 259 7.34 -19.20 -12.61
CA THR A 259 6.64 -17.91 -12.49
C THR A 259 6.22 -17.38 -13.86
N LEU A 260 7.09 -17.46 -14.87
CA LEU A 260 6.79 -17.05 -16.24
C LEU A 260 5.68 -17.92 -16.85
N SER A 261 5.69 -19.23 -16.62
CA SER A 261 4.60 -20.11 -17.05
C SER A 261 3.27 -19.69 -16.44
N LEU A 262 3.23 -19.51 -15.11
CA LEU A 262 2.02 -19.06 -14.41
C LEU A 262 1.55 -17.67 -14.86
N LEU A 263 2.48 -16.77 -15.18
CA LEU A 263 2.17 -15.46 -15.73
C LEU A 263 1.55 -15.57 -17.13
N ILE A 264 2.07 -16.43 -18.00
CA ILE A 264 1.52 -16.68 -19.35
C ILE A 264 0.13 -17.32 -19.27
N ASP A 265 -0.08 -18.23 -18.33
CA ASP A 265 -1.38 -18.85 -18.06
C ASP A 265 -2.37 -17.79 -17.55
N TYR A 266 -1.97 -17.00 -16.56
CA TYR A 266 -2.76 -15.90 -16.03
C TYR A 266 -3.10 -14.86 -17.09
N ILE A 267 -2.14 -14.49 -17.96
CA ILE A 267 -2.41 -13.64 -19.11
C ILE A 267 -3.52 -14.30 -19.92
N SER A 268 -3.32 -15.55 -20.37
CA SER A 268 -4.28 -16.29 -21.22
C SER A 268 -5.70 -16.35 -20.64
N ASP A 269 -5.83 -16.53 -19.32
CA ASP A 269 -7.13 -16.61 -18.64
C ASP A 269 -7.81 -15.24 -18.51
N ASN A 270 -7.05 -14.15 -18.49
CA ASN A 270 -7.56 -12.79 -18.28
C ASN A 270 -7.65 -11.96 -19.57
N THR A 271 -7.58 -12.61 -20.74
CA THR A 271 -7.68 -11.92 -22.02
C THR A 271 -9.11 -11.83 -22.52
N THR A 272 -9.83 -10.80 -22.08
CA THR A 272 -11.11 -10.42 -22.68
C THR A 272 -11.04 -9.00 -23.21
N ASP A 273 -12.06 -8.60 -23.96
CA ASP A 273 -12.28 -7.23 -24.45
C ASP A 273 -12.41 -6.22 -23.30
N THR A 274 -12.92 -6.64 -22.14
CA THR A 274 -13.12 -5.74 -20.99
C THR A 274 -12.03 -5.81 -19.91
N ASN A 275 -11.15 -6.81 -19.96
CA ASN A 275 -10.21 -7.06 -18.87
C ASN A 275 -8.90 -6.29 -19.01
N VAL A 276 -8.38 -5.91 -17.85
CA VAL A 276 -7.13 -5.16 -17.70
C VAL A 276 -6.34 -5.81 -16.56
N ILE A 277 -5.06 -6.07 -16.80
CA ILE A 277 -4.15 -6.64 -15.82
C ILE A 277 -3.38 -5.49 -15.16
N SER A 278 -3.39 -5.43 -13.83
CA SER A 278 -2.58 -4.48 -13.07
C SER A 278 -1.33 -5.16 -12.49
N CYS A 279 -0.31 -4.36 -12.13
CA CYS A 279 0.85 -4.90 -11.42
C CYS A 279 0.45 -5.56 -10.11
N TYR A 280 -0.53 -4.98 -9.40
CA TYR A 280 -1.04 -5.53 -8.15
C TYR A 280 -1.71 -6.89 -8.35
N SER A 281 -2.63 -7.02 -9.31
CA SER A 281 -3.35 -8.27 -9.55
C SER A 281 -2.41 -9.39 -9.99
N ALA A 282 -1.44 -9.07 -10.85
CA ALA A 282 -0.41 -10.02 -11.26
C ALA A 282 0.54 -10.40 -10.10
N ALA A 283 0.96 -9.43 -9.27
CA ALA A 283 1.81 -9.71 -8.11
C ALA A 283 1.11 -10.60 -7.08
N LYS A 284 -0.18 -10.36 -6.85
CA LYS A 284 -1.02 -11.16 -5.96
C LYS A 284 -1.18 -12.60 -6.45
N GLN A 285 -1.44 -12.78 -7.76
CA GLN A 285 -1.50 -14.10 -8.37
C GLN A 285 -0.18 -14.89 -8.21
N LEU A 286 0.95 -14.18 -8.24
CA LEU A 286 2.29 -14.78 -8.17
C LEU A 286 2.89 -14.76 -6.75
N GLN A 287 2.15 -14.35 -5.71
CA GLN A 287 2.70 -14.11 -4.38
C GLN A 287 3.40 -15.34 -3.77
N ASN A 288 2.87 -16.54 -4.02
CA ASN A 288 3.42 -17.80 -3.50
C ASN A 288 4.78 -18.15 -4.12
N MET A 289 5.17 -17.48 -5.21
CA MET A 289 6.44 -17.64 -5.90
C MET A 289 7.48 -16.61 -5.46
N LEU A 290 7.11 -15.61 -4.65
CA LEU A 290 8.04 -14.61 -4.13
C LEU A 290 9.12 -15.27 -3.29
N ARG A 291 10.33 -14.70 -3.33
CA ARG A 291 11.44 -15.16 -2.50
C ARG A 291 11.09 -14.97 -1.01
N PRO A 292 11.51 -15.87 -0.10
CA PRO A 292 11.31 -15.67 1.34
C PRO A 292 12.00 -14.41 1.90
N SER A 293 13.04 -13.92 1.21
CA SER A 293 13.74 -12.67 1.53
C SER A 293 13.05 -11.43 0.96
N PHE A 294 11.92 -11.59 0.26
CA PHE A 294 11.21 -10.48 -0.35
C PHE A 294 10.78 -9.48 0.73
N GLN A 295 11.01 -8.21 0.41
CA GLN A 295 10.71 -7.12 1.32
C GLN A 295 9.38 -6.48 0.94
N THR A 296 8.41 -6.61 1.84
CA THR A 296 7.13 -5.93 1.69
C THR A 296 7.23 -4.52 2.25
N TRP A 297 6.48 -3.59 1.66
CA TRP A 297 6.54 -2.19 2.05
C TRP A 297 5.18 -1.51 1.99
N THR A 298 5.03 -0.46 2.81
CA THR A 298 3.94 0.51 2.77
C THR A 298 4.55 1.89 2.78
N GLN A 299 4.06 2.81 1.93
CA GLN A 299 4.50 4.20 1.92
C GLN A 299 3.33 5.15 2.15
N TYR A 300 3.48 6.04 3.13
CA TYR A 300 2.73 7.29 3.23
C TYR A 300 3.59 8.41 2.65
N LEU A 301 3.15 8.98 1.53
CA LEU A 301 3.83 10.06 0.83
C LEU A 301 3.01 11.34 0.95
N LEU A 302 3.61 12.41 1.46
CA LEU A 302 3.03 13.75 1.38
C LEU A 302 3.55 14.43 0.12
N ASN A 303 2.66 14.85 -0.77
CA ASN A 303 3.05 15.57 -1.98
C ASN A 303 3.66 16.94 -1.60
N PRO A 304 4.92 17.25 -1.95
CA PRO A 304 5.56 18.51 -1.58
C PRO A 304 4.90 19.75 -2.22
N LEU A 305 4.22 19.58 -3.36
CA LEU A 305 3.52 20.66 -4.07
C LEU A 305 2.07 20.86 -3.59
N GLY A 306 1.58 19.99 -2.70
CA GLY A 306 0.21 20.01 -2.17
C GLY A 306 0.17 19.70 -0.67
N GLN A 307 -1.03 19.48 -0.12
CA GLN A 307 -1.21 18.88 1.22
C GLN A 307 -1.83 17.47 1.14
N ASP A 308 -1.76 16.89 -0.06
CA ASP A 308 -2.38 15.61 -0.36
C ASP A 308 -1.42 14.49 0.01
N TRP A 309 -1.98 13.48 0.67
CA TRP A 309 -1.27 12.26 1.00
C TRP A 309 -1.59 11.17 -0.01
N THR A 310 -0.68 10.23 -0.18
CA THR A 310 -0.92 9.01 -0.95
C THR A 310 -0.43 7.81 -0.15
N VAL A 311 -1.24 6.74 -0.15
CA VAL A 311 -0.90 5.45 0.47
C VAL A 311 -0.68 4.40 -0.61
N THR A 312 0.50 3.81 -0.64
CA THR A 312 0.91 2.76 -1.58
C THR A 312 1.60 1.61 -0.85
N GLY A 313 1.65 0.42 -1.45
CA GLY A 313 2.42 -0.68 -0.88
C GLY A 313 2.20 -2.02 -1.55
N THR A 314 2.86 -3.02 -0.96
CA THR A 314 2.79 -4.46 -1.26
C THR A 314 2.40 -5.28 -0.02
N HIS A 315 1.95 -4.59 1.04
CA HIS A 315 1.71 -5.16 2.37
C HIS A 315 0.49 -6.10 2.44
N ASP A 316 -0.41 -5.99 1.48
CA ASP A 316 -1.68 -6.69 1.37
C ASP A 316 -1.66 -7.80 0.31
N LEU A 317 -0.51 -8.10 -0.31
CA LEU A 317 -0.36 -9.21 -1.25
C LEU A 317 -0.88 -10.50 -0.63
N ASP A 318 -0.35 -10.90 0.54
CA ASP A 318 -0.77 -12.10 1.28
C ASP A 318 -2.19 -12.01 1.90
N GLY A 319 -2.89 -10.89 1.72
CA GLY A 319 -4.21 -10.62 2.29
C GLY A 319 -5.36 -11.14 1.43
N PRO A 320 -6.54 -11.41 2.02
CA PRO A 320 -7.73 -11.76 1.25
C PRO A 320 -8.07 -10.64 0.25
N ASP A 321 -8.67 -11.00 -0.88
CA ASP A 321 -9.25 -10.02 -1.81
C ASP A 321 -10.41 -9.31 -1.13
N THR A 322 -10.10 -8.21 -0.45
CA THR A 322 -11.10 -7.24 -0.07
C THR A 322 -11.41 -6.44 -1.31
N GLY A 323 -12.54 -6.71 -1.98
CA GLY A 323 -13.07 -5.88 -3.07
C GLY A 323 -13.47 -4.46 -2.64
N GLY A 324 -12.77 -3.89 -1.65
CA GLY A 324 -12.93 -2.56 -1.09
C GLY A 324 -11.76 -1.64 -1.45
N SER A 325 -11.54 -0.62 -0.62
CA SER A 325 -10.51 0.41 -0.80
C SER A 325 -9.09 -0.20 -0.89
N VAL A 326 -8.32 0.22 -1.90
CA VAL A 326 -6.88 -0.08 -2.03
C VAL A 326 -6.13 0.42 -0.79
N ASN A 327 -5.24 -0.41 -0.22
CA ASN A 327 -4.40 -0.08 0.95
C ASN A 327 -5.19 0.49 2.15
N PRO A 328 -6.14 -0.25 2.76
CA PRO A 328 -6.89 0.20 3.92
C PRO A 328 -6.03 0.19 5.20
N ALA A 329 -6.27 1.14 6.10
CA ALA A 329 -5.52 1.30 7.35
C ALA A 329 -5.45 0.01 8.19
N SER A 330 -6.52 -0.81 8.21
CA SER A 330 -6.54 -2.09 8.92
C SER A 330 -5.54 -3.11 8.38
N GLN A 331 -5.33 -3.16 7.06
CA GLN A 331 -4.32 -4.02 6.45
C GLN A 331 -2.91 -3.50 6.71
N VAL A 332 -2.71 -2.18 6.67
CA VAL A 332 -1.42 -1.56 7.02
C VAL A 332 -1.03 -1.92 8.46
N VAL A 333 -1.92 -1.70 9.42
CA VAL A 333 -1.65 -1.96 10.84
C VAL A 333 -1.45 -3.45 11.09
N SER A 334 -2.35 -4.31 10.60
CA SER A 334 -2.22 -5.76 10.78
C SER A 334 -0.95 -6.29 10.13
N HIS A 335 -0.52 -5.74 8.99
CA HIS A 335 0.75 -6.08 8.39
C HIS A 335 1.92 -5.72 9.31
N HIS A 336 2.05 -4.47 9.77
CA HIS A 336 3.25 -4.05 10.53
C HIS A 336 3.28 -4.50 12.00
N TRP A 337 2.12 -4.80 12.61
CA TRP A 337 2.03 -5.23 14.02
C TRP A 337 1.80 -6.73 14.23
N LYS A 338 1.67 -7.52 13.15
CA LYS A 338 1.55 -8.99 13.22
C LYS A 338 2.88 -9.64 13.59
N GLU A 339 2.83 -10.63 14.48
CA GLU A 339 4.00 -11.40 14.92
C GLU A 339 4.57 -12.32 13.83
N GLY A 340 5.88 -12.60 13.93
CA GLY A 340 6.54 -13.68 13.18
C GLY A 340 6.88 -13.39 11.72
N ALA A 341 6.71 -12.14 11.25
CA ALA A 341 7.03 -11.79 9.88
C ALA A 341 8.13 -10.72 9.81
N PHE A 342 9.08 -11.00 8.92
CA PHE A 342 10.34 -10.29 8.78
C PHE A 342 10.36 -9.54 7.45
N ASN A 343 11.29 -8.60 7.30
CA ASN A 343 11.52 -7.81 6.08
C ASN A 343 10.33 -6.92 5.68
N ARG A 344 9.77 -6.19 6.64
CA ARG A 344 8.72 -5.20 6.37
C ARG A 344 9.27 -3.78 6.46
N GLN A 345 8.82 -2.90 5.57
CA GLN A 345 9.18 -1.48 5.59
C GLN A 345 7.95 -0.59 5.70
N LEU A 346 7.88 0.21 6.75
CA LEU A 346 6.97 1.35 6.82
C LEU A 346 7.74 2.60 6.38
N ARG A 347 7.42 3.13 5.21
CA ARG A 347 8.04 4.34 4.66
C ARG A 347 7.15 5.55 4.90
N LEU A 348 7.71 6.58 5.51
CA LEU A 348 7.07 7.88 5.68
C LEU A 348 7.92 8.92 4.97
N HIS A 349 7.41 9.42 3.85
CA HIS A 349 8.06 10.47 3.08
C HIS A 349 7.31 11.79 3.30
N ALA A 350 7.39 12.27 4.53
CA ALA A 350 6.85 13.54 4.99
C ALA A 350 7.74 14.09 6.10
N GLY A 351 7.93 15.41 6.13
CA GLY A 351 8.63 16.06 7.23
C GLY A 351 7.78 16.04 8.50
N TYR A 352 8.42 15.83 9.66
CA TYR A 352 7.74 15.91 10.94
C TYR A 352 7.16 17.31 11.16
N ARG A 353 5.93 17.35 11.68
CA ARG A 353 5.28 18.56 12.17
C ARG A 353 4.62 18.21 13.48
N SER A 354 4.96 18.97 14.52
CA SER A 354 4.36 18.78 15.84
C SER A 354 2.84 18.93 15.74
N PRO A 355 2.07 17.95 16.26
CA PRO A 355 0.63 17.99 16.20
C PRO A 355 0.07 19.11 17.09
N SER A 356 -1.05 19.69 16.69
CA SER A 356 -1.77 20.64 17.53
C SER A 356 -2.43 19.90 18.70
N PRO A 357 -2.38 20.43 19.94
CA PRO A 357 -3.03 19.82 21.09
C PRO A 357 -4.52 19.57 20.83
N GLY A 358 -5.00 18.40 21.21
CA GLY A 358 -6.39 17.99 21.12
C GLY A 358 -6.87 17.58 19.73
N VAL A 359 -5.98 17.57 18.72
CA VAL A 359 -6.29 17.20 17.33
C VAL A 359 -5.62 15.88 16.96
N THR A 360 -6.39 14.91 16.49
CA THR A 360 -5.86 13.68 15.88
C THR A 360 -5.39 13.97 14.47
N ALA A 361 -4.07 13.98 14.28
CA ALA A 361 -3.43 14.24 13.00
C ALA A 361 -2.92 12.92 12.40
N LEU A 362 -3.04 12.78 11.07
CA LEU A 362 -2.53 11.61 10.34
C LEU A 362 -1.03 11.34 10.64
N PRO A 363 -0.13 12.34 10.68
CA PRO A 363 1.25 12.16 11.14
C PRO A 363 1.36 11.48 12.51
N SER A 364 0.54 11.85 13.50
CA SER A 364 0.56 11.26 14.85
C SER A 364 0.10 9.80 14.83
N ALA A 365 -0.92 9.47 14.02
CA ALA A 365 -1.36 8.08 13.86
C ALA A 365 -0.28 7.20 13.20
N ILE A 366 0.41 7.71 12.17
CA ILE A 366 1.53 7.02 11.54
C ILE A 366 2.71 6.91 12.50
N LEU A 367 2.97 7.94 13.31
CA LEU A 367 4.01 7.94 14.32
C LEU A 367 3.77 6.85 15.38
N ARG A 368 2.54 6.74 15.89
CA ARG A 368 2.13 5.65 16.78
C ARG A 368 2.39 4.29 16.15
N LEU A 369 2.03 4.10 14.88
CA LEU A 369 2.31 2.86 14.14
C LEU A 369 3.82 2.56 14.10
N ALA A 370 4.63 3.58 13.77
CA ALA A 370 6.08 3.48 13.64
C ALA A 370 6.79 3.20 14.99
N LEU A 371 6.29 3.74 16.09
CA LEU A 371 6.84 3.52 17.44
C LEU A 371 6.77 2.05 17.85
N HIS A 372 5.68 1.39 17.49
CA HIS A 372 5.41 0.02 17.93
C HIS A 372 5.64 -1.04 16.86
N LEU A 373 6.50 -0.77 15.87
CA LEU A 373 6.93 -1.77 14.91
C LEU A 373 7.52 -2.99 15.63
N LYS A 374 7.07 -4.19 15.22
CA LYS A 374 7.58 -5.47 15.73
C LYS A 374 8.95 -5.78 15.13
N ALA A 375 9.68 -6.69 15.78
CA ALA A 375 10.97 -7.18 15.28
C ALA A 375 10.87 -7.66 13.83
N GLY A 376 11.85 -7.28 13.00
CA GLY A 376 11.86 -7.56 11.56
C GLY A 376 11.16 -6.51 10.69
N SER A 377 10.51 -5.51 11.29
CA SER A 377 9.94 -4.35 10.59
C SER A 377 10.78 -3.10 10.84
N HIS A 378 10.99 -2.29 9.80
CA HIS A 378 11.78 -1.06 9.87
C HIS A 378 10.92 0.16 9.48
N GLY A 379 11.12 1.27 10.19
CA GLY A 379 10.53 2.56 9.87
C GLY A 379 11.53 3.38 9.05
N LEU A 380 11.20 3.73 7.82
CA LEU A 380 12.01 4.61 7.00
C LEU A 380 11.35 5.99 7.01
N LEU A 381 11.93 6.95 7.73
CA LEU A 381 11.34 8.28 7.96
C LEU A 381 12.16 9.38 7.29
N LEU A 382 11.51 10.25 6.52
CA LEU A 382 12.18 11.43 5.96
C LEU A 382 12.50 12.43 7.08
N GLY A 383 13.79 12.63 7.34
CA GLY A 383 14.26 13.50 8.43
C GLY A 383 14.12 12.81 9.78
N GLU A 384 14.49 11.53 9.85
CA GLU A 384 14.36 10.66 11.01
C GLU A 384 14.83 11.32 12.33
N PRO A 385 15.96 12.06 12.40
CA PRO A 385 16.37 12.71 13.65
C PRO A 385 15.34 13.71 14.19
N VAL A 386 14.61 14.39 13.31
CA VAL A 386 13.55 15.36 13.68
C VAL A 386 12.32 14.61 14.19
N TRP A 387 11.99 13.48 13.58
CA TRP A 387 10.91 12.61 14.07
C TRP A 387 11.23 12.07 15.47
N ARG A 388 12.46 11.61 15.69
CA ARG A 388 12.92 11.13 16.99
C ARG A 388 12.85 12.22 18.05
N GLN A 389 13.38 13.40 17.75
CA GLN A 389 13.28 14.55 18.66
C GLN A 389 11.83 14.95 18.95
N GLY A 390 10.95 14.90 17.95
CA GLY A 390 9.53 15.19 18.10
C GLY A 390 8.84 14.23 19.08
N VAL A 391 9.11 12.93 18.94
CA VAL A 391 8.60 11.89 19.84
C VAL A 391 9.11 12.08 21.25
N ASP A 392 10.40 12.34 21.42
CA ASP A 392 11.00 12.59 22.74
C ASP A 392 10.26 13.72 23.46
N GLN A 393 9.90 14.79 22.74
CA GLN A 393 9.14 15.91 23.29
C GLN A 393 7.68 15.55 23.57
N GLU A 394 7.01 14.81 22.67
CA GLU A 394 5.61 14.41 22.84
C GLU A 394 5.39 13.37 23.95
N LEU A 395 6.40 12.53 24.24
CA LEU A 395 6.33 11.46 25.23
C LEU A 395 7.08 11.77 26.53
N GLY A 396 7.86 12.85 26.56
CA GLY A 396 8.82 13.12 27.64
C GLY A 396 9.85 12.01 27.79
N SER A 397 10.33 11.50 26.65
CA SER A 397 11.37 10.47 26.52
C SER A 397 11.05 9.07 27.09
N THR A 398 9.78 8.71 27.34
CA THR A 398 9.42 7.34 27.76
C THR A 398 8.07 6.85 27.24
N LEU A 399 7.99 5.55 26.93
CA LEU A 399 6.72 4.86 26.66
C LEU A 399 6.05 4.35 27.96
N GLY A 400 6.74 4.49 29.09
CA GLY A 400 6.30 4.06 30.41
C GLY A 400 6.96 2.78 30.92
N ILE A 401 7.84 2.16 30.13
CA ILE A 401 8.51 0.91 30.50
C ILE A 401 9.83 1.24 31.21
N GLY A 402 10.66 2.09 30.58
CA GLY A 402 12.01 2.46 31.01
C GLY A 402 12.43 3.84 30.50
N GLU A 403 13.66 4.23 30.86
CA GLU A 403 14.27 5.50 30.43
C GLU A 403 14.80 5.46 28.99
N ALA A 404 15.16 4.27 28.48
CA ALA A 404 15.73 4.04 27.15
C ALA A 404 14.69 3.56 26.13
N ASP A 405 13.40 3.79 26.38
CA ASP A 405 12.30 3.24 25.55
C ASP A 405 12.36 3.68 24.07
N LEU A 406 13.00 4.82 23.80
CA LEU A 406 13.06 5.47 22.49
C LEU A 406 14.44 5.36 21.82
N ASP A 407 15.44 4.76 22.47
CA ASP A 407 16.81 4.68 21.95
C ASP A 407 16.89 3.68 20.78
N ASP A 408 16.39 2.46 21.00
CA ASP A 408 16.49 1.33 20.05
C ASP A 408 15.29 1.22 19.08
N LEU A 409 14.78 2.36 18.61
CA LEU A 409 13.76 2.37 17.56
C LEU A 409 14.38 1.97 16.22
N PRO A 410 13.79 1.02 15.46
CA PRO A 410 14.30 0.54 14.17
C PRO A 410 13.98 1.54 13.04
N TRP A 411 14.30 2.81 13.29
CA TRP A 411 14.05 3.93 12.41
C TRP A 411 15.30 4.29 11.65
N ILE A 412 15.13 4.53 10.35
CA ILE A 412 16.21 4.79 9.41
C ILE A 412 15.82 6.02 8.60
N GLN A 413 16.79 6.86 8.26
CA GLN A 413 16.57 7.99 7.36
C GLN A 413 16.07 7.48 6.00
N ASN A 414 14.92 8.00 5.56
CA ASN A 414 14.40 7.78 4.23
C ASN A 414 14.81 8.91 3.29
N THR A 415 15.73 8.64 2.36
CA THR A 415 16.12 9.59 1.32
C THR A 415 15.33 9.44 0.03
N GLU A 416 14.56 8.35 -0.12
CA GLU A 416 13.95 7.96 -1.39
C GLU A 416 12.42 7.92 -1.29
N SER A 417 11.75 8.72 -2.12
CA SER A 417 10.31 8.59 -2.35
C SER A 417 10.04 7.52 -3.40
N LEU A 418 9.34 6.45 -3.03
CA LEU A 418 8.82 5.48 -4.00
C LEU A 418 7.70 6.12 -4.83
N SER A 419 7.62 5.72 -6.09
CA SER A 419 6.67 6.26 -7.06
C SER A 419 5.87 5.10 -7.64
N CYS A 420 4.68 4.86 -7.09
CA CYS A 420 3.78 3.80 -7.53
C CYS A 420 2.47 4.41 -8.02
N GLY A 421 2.07 4.11 -9.26
CA GLY A 421 0.85 4.64 -9.87
C GLY A 421 -0.46 4.08 -9.27
N LEU A 422 -0.40 2.99 -8.52
CA LEU A 422 -1.57 2.30 -7.93
C LEU A 422 -1.87 2.74 -6.48
N GLY A 423 -1.67 4.02 -6.17
CA GLY A 423 -1.88 4.55 -4.82
C GLY A 423 -3.30 5.00 -4.52
N ARG A 424 -3.69 4.94 -3.24
CA ARG A 424 -4.91 5.60 -2.75
C ARG A 424 -4.58 7.05 -2.36
N PRO A 425 -5.12 8.05 -3.08
CA PRO A 425 -4.93 9.45 -2.71
C PRO A 425 -5.85 9.84 -1.53
N ILE A 426 -5.37 10.76 -0.71
CA ILE A 426 -6.06 11.37 0.43
C ILE A 426 -5.91 12.88 0.24
N THR A 427 -6.90 13.48 -0.43
CA THR A 427 -6.81 14.84 -0.99
C THR A 427 -7.49 15.91 -0.15
N SER A 428 -8.19 15.54 0.92
CA SER A 428 -8.92 16.48 1.76
C SER A 428 -8.53 16.36 3.24
N GLN A 429 -8.71 17.45 3.99
CA GLN A 429 -8.53 17.42 5.45
C GLN A 429 -9.49 16.45 6.14
N LEU A 430 -10.70 16.26 5.60
CA LEU A 430 -11.66 15.29 6.13
C LEU A 430 -11.15 13.87 5.93
N ASP A 431 -10.60 13.56 4.75
CA ASP A 431 -10.05 12.24 4.47
C ASP A 431 -8.78 11.97 5.28
N ASN A 432 -7.95 12.99 5.53
CA ASN A 432 -6.83 12.88 6.47
C ASN A 432 -7.30 12.49 7.89
N ARG A 433 -8.38 13.11 8.38
CA ARG A 433 -8.95 12.76 9.70
C ARG A 433 -9.56 11.36 9.70
N ARG A 434 -10.24 10.96 8.62
CA ARG A 434 -10.80 9.61 8.46
C ARG A 434 -9.71 8.55 8.45
N GLU A 435 -8.62 8.78 7.72
CA GLU A 435 -7.46 7.87 7.70
C GLU A 435 -6.80 7.78 9.08
N SER A 436 -6.61 8.92 9.75
CA SER A 436 -6.06 8.96 11.11
C SER A 436 -6.93 8.16 12.10
N ALA A 437 -8.25 8.33 12.06
CA ALA A 437 -9.18 7.58 12.89
C ALA A 437 -9.14 6.08 12.57
N ALA A 438 -9.20 5.71 11.29
CA ALA A 438 -9.13 4.32 10.85
C ALA A 438 -7.82 3.62 11.28
N LEU A 439 -6.70 4.34 11.27
CA LEU A 439 -5.42 3.84 11.81
C LEU A 439 -5.49 3.63 13.32
N HIS A 440 -6.01 4.59 14.09
CA HIS A 440 -6.17 4.45 15.55
C HIS A 440 -7.09 3.29 15.93
N ASP A 441 -8.23 3.15 15.24
CA ASP A 441 -9.18 2.07 15.48
C ASP A 441 -8.56 0.70 15.19
N ALA A 442 -7.87 0.57 14.04
CA ALA A 442 -7.16 -0.65 13.69
C ALA A 442 -6.03 -0.99 14.69
N MET A 443 -5.28 0.01 15.14
CA MET A 443 -4.23 -0.18 16.16
C MET A 443 -4.81 -0.61 17.51
N ASN A 444 -5.88 0.04 17.96
CA ASN A 444 -6.58 -0.33 19.20
C ASN A 444 -7.15 -1.76 19.11
N GLU A 445 -7.68 -2.15 17.96
CA GLU A 445 -8.20 -3.50 17.72
C GLU A 445 -7.09 -4.56 17.82
N VAL A 446 -5.95 -4.34 17.17
CA VAL A 446 -4.81 -5.28 17.25
C VAL A 446 -4.28 -5.39 18.68
N VAL A 447 -4.13 -4.28 19.40
CA VAL A 447 -3.71 -4.29 20.82
C VAL A 447 -4.69 -5.08 21.66
N TRP A 448 -5.99 -4.85 21.48
CA TRP A 448 -7.04 -5.55 22.22
C TRP A 448 -7.02 -7.06 21.97
N GLN A 449 -6.93 -7.50 20.71
CA GLN A 449 -6.84 -8.91 20.37
C GLN A 449 -5.61 -9.58 21.00
N GLN A 450 -4.44 -8.93 20.93
CA GLN A 450 -3.23 -9.45 21.56
C GLN A 450 -3.36 -9.51 23.10
N LEU A 451 -3.99 -8.49 23.69
CA LEU A 451 -4.21 -8.41 25.13
C LEU A 451 -5.15 -9.49 25.65
N GLN A 452 -6.25 -9.76 24.93
CA GLN A 452 -7.16 -10.86 25.27
C GLN A 452 -6.43 -12.20 25.33
N ASN A 453 -5.65 -12.51 24.28
CA ASN A 453 -4.89 -13.75 24.22
C ASN A 453 -3.90 -13.87 25.38
N ARG A 454 -3.22 -12.78 25.76
CA ARG A 454 -2.25 -12.80 26.86
C ARG A 454 -2.91 -12.92 28.23
N VAL A 455 -4.00 -12.19 28.47
CA VAL A 455 -4.77 -12.29 29.72
C VAL A 455 -5.28 -13.72 29.92
N GLU A 456 -5.87 -14.33 28.88
CA GLU A 456 -6.34 -15.71 28.94
C GLU A 456 -5.20 -16.71 29.18
N GLN A 457 -4.05 -16.54 28.52
CA GLN A 457 -2.86 -17.36 28.77
C GLN A 457 -2.31 -17.22 30.20
N LYS A 458 -2.43 -16.03 30.82
CA LYS A 458 -2.02 -15.82 32.22
C LYS A 458 -3.01 -16.42 33.19
N MET A 459 -4.31 -16.27 32.94
CA MET A 459 -5.36 -16.88 33.76
C MET A 459 -5.26 -18.41 33.75
N ALA A 460 -4.97 -19.02 32.59
CA ALA A 460 -4.75 -20.46 32.48
C ALA A 460 -3.58 -21.00 33.33
N LYS A 461 -2.69 -20.13 33.85
CA LYS A 461 -1.58 -20.50 34.74
C LYS A 461 -1.92 -20.38 36.22
N ILE A 462 -3.11 -19.89 36.57
CA ILE A 462 -3.56 -19.76 37.96
C ILE A 462 -3.89 -21.15 38.51
N THR A 463 -3.27 -21.52 39.63
CA THR A 463 -3.46 -22.82 40.28
C THR A 463 -4.60 -22.83 41.30
N ASP A 464 -4.91 -21.68 41.90
CA ASP A 464 -5.99 -21.53 42.86
C ASP A 464 -7.36 -21.47 42.14
N LEU A 465 -8.19 -22.50 42.35
CA LEU A 465 -9.43 -22.67 41.59
C LEU A 465 -10.47 -21.60 41.90
N ASP A 466 -10.53 -21.15 43.16
CA ASP A 466 -11.48 -20.12 43.59
C ASP A 466 -11.12 -18.76 42.97
N LEU A 467 -9.83 -18.39 43.01
CA LEU A 467 -9.32 -17.20 42.33
C LEU A 467 -9.57 -17.25 40.82
N LEU A 468 -9.26 -18.38 40.17
CA LEU A 468 -9.48 -18.55 38.75
C LEU A 468 -10.96 -18.37 38.39
N THR A 469 -11.86 -19.02 39.14
CA THR A 469 -13.31 -18.95 38.91
C THR A 469 -13.82 -17.51 39.02
N ALA A 470 -13.38 -16.77 40.03
CA ALA A 470 -13.78 -15.38 40.23
C ALA A 470 -13.24 -14.45 39.13
N MET A 471 -11.97 -14.60 38.74
CA MET A 471 -11.37 -13.82 37.66
C MET A 471 -12.01 -14.16 36.29
N GLU A 472 -12.32 -15.42 36.02
CA GLU A 472 -13.01 -15.83 34.79
C GLU A 472 -14.42 -15.27 34.69
N ALA A 473 -15.18 -15.23 35.80
CA ALA A 473 -16.50 -14.62 35.82
C ALA A 473 -16.42 -13.13 35.42
N MET A 474 -15.48 -12.40 36.00
CA MET A 474 -15.25 -10.98 35.70
C MET A 474 -14.76 -10.76 34.27
N TRP A 475 -13.81 -11.55 33.79
CA TRP A 475 -13.31 -11.45 32.43
C TRP A 475 -14.39 -11.76 31.38
N ARG A 476 -15.29 -12.72 31.68
CA ARG A 476 -16.44 -13.06 30.83
C ARG A 476 -17.43 -11.91 30.68
N GLU A 477 -17.48 -10.99 31.63
CA GLU A 477 -18.29 -9.78 31.56
C GLU A 477 -17.56 -8.64 30.84
N TRP A 478 -16.31 -8.34 31.22
CA TRP A 478 -15.56 -7.20 30.67
C TRP A 478 -15.13 -7.43 29.22
N LYS A 479 -14.77 -8.66 28.83
CA LYS A 479 -14.32 -8.98 27.46
C LYS A 479 -15.37 -8.60 26.40
N PRO A 480 -16.64 -9.03 26.48
CA PRO A 480 -17.64 -8.65 25.48
C PRO A 480 -17.98 -7.16 25.52
N GLU A 481 -18.06 -6.53 26.70
CA GLU A 481 -18.30 -5.08 26.84
C GLU A 481 -17.24 -4.29 26.07
N LEU A 482 -15.96 -4.51 26.38
CA LEU A 482 -14.84 -3.78 25.80
C LEU A 482 -14.55 -4.17 24.34
N SER A 483 -15.06 -5.31 23.88
CA SER A 483 -15.01 -5.68 22.45
C SER A 483 -16.09 -4.99 21.63
N ALA A 484 -17.26 -4.72 22.23
CA ALA A 484 -18.36 -4.04 21.56
C ALA A 484 -18.24 -2.51 21.62
N ASP A 485 -17.78 -1.96 22.74
CA ASP A 485 -17.65 -0.52 22.94
C ASP A 485 -16.18 -0.04 22.80
N GLN A 486 -15.88 0.48 21.61
CA GLN A 486 -14.56 1.03 21.30
C GLN A 486 -14.21 2.26 22.15
N THR A 487 -15.20 3.05 22.57
CA THR A 487 -14.99 4.26 23.37
C THR A 487 -14.63 3.88 24.79
N ALA A 488 -15.34 2.92 25.38
CA ALA A 488 -15.00 2.34 26.68
C ALA A 488 -13.59 1.76 26.69
N ARG A 489 -13.23 1.02 25.63
CA ARG A 489 -11.88 0.45 25.47
C ARG A 489 -10.80 1.52 25.37
N GLN A 490 -11.03 2.56 24.58
CA GLN A 490 -10.10 3.68 24.48
C GLN A 490 -9.94 4.38 25.84
N SER A 491 -11.05 4.64 26.54
CA SER A 491 -11.04 5.25 27.87
C SER A 491 -10.23 4.44 28.88
N LEU A 492 -10.37 3.11 28.88
CA LEU A 492 -9.56 2.21 29.70
C LEU A 492 -8.07 2.34 29.37
N PHE A 493 -7.69 2.28 28.08
CA PHE A 493 -6.28 2.40 27.70
C PHE A 493 -5.68 3.78 28.04
N GLU A 494 -6.45 4.85 27.87
CA GLU A 494 -6.03 6.20 28.23
C GLU A 494 -5.79 6.32 29.74
N GLN A 495 -6.73 5.83 30.56
CA GLN A 495 -6.60 5.79 32.01
C GLN A 495 -5.32 5.07 32.45
N LEU A 496 -5.03 3.92 31.82
CA LEU A 496 -3.86 3.11 32.14
C LEU A 496 -2.53 3.76 31.76
N MET A 497 -2.46 4.46 30.62
CA MET A 497 -1.19 4.88 30.01
C MET A 497 -0.90 6.38 30.11
N TYR A 498 -1.89 7.20 30.46
CA TYR A 498 -1.79 8.67 30.51
C TYR A 498 -2.33 9.24 31.82
N PRO A 499 -1.49 9.31 32.88
CA PRO A 499 -1.81 10.09 34.06
C PRO A 499 -2.16 11.53 33.69
N GLN A 500 -3.29 12.04 34.18
CA GLN A 500 -3.78 13.39 33.84
C GLN A 500 -2.81 14.50 34.23
N THR A 501 -2.02 14.27 35.28
CA THR A 501 -1.02 15.20 35.82
C THR A 501 0.20 15.38 34.91
N GLU A 502 0.48 14.40 34.05
CA GLU A 502 1.62 14.41 33.13
C GLU A 502 1.42 15.42 31.98
N GLY A 503 0.16 15.77 31.68
CA GLY A 503 -0.19 16.79 30.68
C GLY A 503 0.05 16.38 29.23
N LEU A 504 0.35 15.10 28.96
CA LEU A 504 0.50 14.57 27.61
C LEU A 504 -0.86 14.39 26.92
N ASP A 505 -0.89 14.55 25.59
CA ASP A 505 -2.11 14.41 24.81
C ASP A 505 -2.46 12.94 24.56
N ALA A 506 -3.34 12.41 25.41
CA ALA A 506 -3.82 11.03 25.32
C ALA A 506 -4.47 10.71 23.96
N LYS A 507 -4.97 11.71 23.22
CA LYS A 507 -5.62 11.48 21.91
C LYS A 507 -4.67 10.95 20.85
N HIS A 508 -3.37 11.26 20.94
CA HIS A 508 -2.38 10.72 20.00
C HIS A 508 -2.04 9.26 20.30
N ALA A 509 -2.30 8.81 21.54
CA ALA A 509 -2.20 7.43 21.97
C ALA A 509 -0.83 6.78 21.66
N LEU A 510 0.24 7.58 21.59
CA LEU A 510 1.60 7.17 21.25
C LEU A 510 2.19 6.05 22.12
N ARG A 511 1.79 5.95 23.40
CA ARG A 511 2.17 4.86 24.32
C ARG A 511 1.37 3.57 24.14
N ILE A 512 0.28 3.55 23.38
CA ILE A 512 -0.61 2.38 23.29
C ILE A 512 -0.24 1.57 22.05
N GLY A 513 0.44 0.44 22.25
CA GLY A 513 0.79 -0.45 21.16
C GLY A 513 1.54 -1.71 21.59
N PRO A 514 1.98 -2.55 20.64
CA PRO A 514 2.60 -3.83 20.95
C PRO A 514 3.84 -3.81 21.85
N ARG A 515 4.60 -2.71 21.92
CA ARG A 515 5.77 -2.61 22.84
C ARG A 515 5.35 -2.48 24.30
N THR A 516 4.24 -1.79 24.58
CA THR A 516 3.71 -1.55 25.93
C THR A 516 2.66 -2.57 26.36
N LEU A 517 2.44 -3.60 25.54
CA LEU A 517 1.42 -4.62 25.77
C LEU A 517 1.57 -5.33 27.12
N GLU A 518 2.80 -5.55 27.60
CA GLU A 518 3.04 -6.13 28.92
C GLU A 518 2.54 -5.22 30.07
N LEU A 519 2.69 -3.90 29.95
CA LEU A 519 2.18 -2.97 30.96
C LEU A 519 0.65 -3.05 31.05
N LEU A 520 -0.01 -3.03 29.89
CA LEU A 520 -1.47 -3.14 29.78
C LEU A 520 -1.97 -4.49 30.35
N GLU A 521 -1.29 -5.58 30.01
CA GLU A 521 -1.60 -6.93 30.52
C GLU A 521 -1.52 -7.00 32.04
N VAL A 522 -0.41 -6.54 32.62
CA VAL A 522 -0.21 -6.51 34.07
C VAL A 522 -1.25 -5.63 34.75
N ALA A 523 -1.57 -4.46 34.15
CA ALA A 523 -2.55 -3.55 34.70
C ALA A 523 -3.97 -4.13 34.72
N ILE A 524 -4.40 -4.78 33.64
CA ILE A 524 -5.72 -5.43 33.60
C ILE A 524 -5.81 -6.58 34.60
N LEU A 525 -4.77 -7.41 34.71
CA LEU A 525 -4.74 -8.48 35.71
C LEU A 525 -4.80 -7.92 37.14
N MET A 526 -4.02 -6.88 37.44
CA MET A 526 -4.03 -6.21 38.74
C MET A 526 -5.39 -5.58 39.06
N LEU A 527 -6.04 -4.98 38.06
CA LEU A 527 -7.36 -4.39 38.21
C LEU A 527 -8.42 -5.47 38.49
N MET A 528 -8.39 -6.60 37.77
CA MET A 528 -9.28 -7.73 38.05
C MET A 528 -9.03 -8.31 39.45
N LEU A 529 -7.77 -8.52 39.84
CA LEU A 529 -7.40 -9.00 41.18
C LEU A 529 -7.89 -8.06 42.27
N THR A 530 -7.82 -6.75 42.02
CA THR A 530 -8.34 -5.72 42.92
C THR A 530 -9.86 -5.82 43.05
N CYS A 531 -10.58 -5.90 41.93
CA CYS A 531 -12.04 -6.00 41.93
C CYS A 531 -12.51 -7.33 42.54
N VAL A 532 -11.84 -8.44 42.30
CA VAL A 532 -12.15 -9.74 42.91
C VAL A 532 -11.83 -9.77 44.42
N GLY A 533 -10.78 -9.07 44.83
CA GLY A 533 -10.33 -9.03 46.22
C GLY A 533 -11.11 -8.04 47.11
N LEU A 534 -11.51 -6.89 46.58
CA LEU A 534 -12.26 -5.84 47.31
C LEU A 534 -13.76 -5.86 47.02
N GLY A 535 -14.14 -6.29 45.83
CA GLY A 535 -15.45 -6.10 45.27
C GLY A 535 -16.36 -7.32 45.41
N GLY A 536 -17.65 -7.06 45.62
CA GLY A 536 -18.70 -8.06 45.44
C GLY A 536 -19.02 -8.27 43.95
N ALA A 537 -20.16 -8.88 43.66
CA ALA A 537 -20.61 -9.13 42.28
C ALA A 537 -20.73 -7.85 41.41
N ASP A 538 -20.85 -6.66 42.04
CA ASP A 538 -21.05 -5.37 41.34
C ASP A 538 -19.74 -4.62 41.03
N ALA A 539 -18.57 -5.23 41.24
CA ALA A 539 -17.29 -4.57 41.03
C ALA A 539 -16.90 -4.49 39.56
N HIS A 540 -16.54 -3.28 39.11
CA HIS A 540 -16.25 -2.99 37.71
C HIS A 540 -14.89 -2.30 37.57
N TRP A 541 -14.29 -2.36 36.38
CA TRP A 541 -13.01 -1.68 36.13
C TRP A 541 -13.07 -0.14 36.30
N ARG A 542 -14.29 0.44 36.29
CA ARG A 542 -14.53 1.88 36.49
C ARG A 542 -14.67 2.25 37.97
N ALA A 543 -15.32 1.40 38.75
CA ALA A 543 -15.70 1.68 40.12
C ALA A 543 -15.92 0.38 40.91
N ILE A 544 -15.65 0.43 42.21
CA ILE A 544 -16.01 -0.63 43.17
C ILE A 544 -17.05 -0.05 44.12
N PRO A 545 -18.36 -0.28 43.93
CA PRO A 545 -19.37 0.06 44.92
C PRO A 545 -19.17 -0.78 46.20
N PRO A 546 -19.23 -0.20 47.42
CA PRO A 546 -19.57 1.18 47.78
C PRO A 546 -18.36 2.14 47.92
N ILE A 547 -17.15 1.71 47.56
CA ILE A 547 -15.91 2.47 47.76
C ILE A 547 -15.84 3.70 46.83
N GLY A 548 -16.14 3.51 45.54
CA GLY A 548 -16.19 4.57 44.53
C GLY A 548 -15.31 4.28 43.31
N ASP A 549 -14.97 5.35 42.59
CA ASP A 549 -14.23 5.28 41.32
C ASP A 549 -12.80 4.74 41.49
N ILE A 550 -12.32 4.08 40.44
CA ILE A 550 -10.96 3.54 40.36
C ILE A 550 -10.12 4.41 39.44
N LEU A 551 -8.88 4.69 39.82
CA LEU A 551 -7.81 5.16 38.95
C LEU A 551 -6.73 4.08 38.87
N SER A 552 -6.54 3.50 37.68
CA SER A 552 -5.48 2.51 37.45
C SER A 552 -4.41 3.08 36.52
N ILE A 553 -3.14 3.04 36.94
CA ILE A 553 -1.99 3.51 36.16
C ILE A 553 -1.03 2.34 35.94
N ALA A 554 -0.73 2.07 34.67
CA ALA A 554 0.07 0.94 34.22
C ALA A 554 1.59 1.21 34.19
N LEU A 555 1.96 2.49 34.10
CA LEU A 555 3.31 2.95 33.88
C LEU A 555 4.27 2.54 35.01
N ARG A 556 5.53 2.25 34.65
CA ARG A 556 6.65 2.12 35.59
C ARG A 556 7.43 3.43 35.67
N HIS A 557 7.70 3.99 34.49
CA HIS A 557 8.35 5.29 34.32
C HIS A 557 7.35 6.30 33.77
N TRP A 558 7.58 7.58 34.04
CA TRP A 558 6.77 8.68 33.52
C TRP A 558 7.65 9.92 33.33
N SER A 559 7.15 10.93 32.61
CA SER A 559 7.92 12.13 32.28
C SER A 559 7.84 13.24 33.33
N GLY A 560 7.04 13.03 34.38
CA GLY A 560 6.76 14.02 35.42
C GLY A 560 5.53 14.87 35.13
N GLY A 561 5.21 15.80 36.04
CA GLY A 561 4.06 16.68 35.87
C GLY A 561 4.18 17.59 34.64
N ALA A 562 3.07 18.12 34.15
CA ALA A 562 3.00 18.92 32.91
C ALA A 562 4.00 20.10 32.79
N THR A 563 4.47 20.64 33.92
CA THR A 563 5.45 21.74 33.98
C THR A 563 6.89 21.29 34.19
N ASP A 564 7.09 19.99 34.43
CA ASP A 564 8.38 19.39 34.74
C ASP A 564 9.15 19.05 33.46
N ARG A 565 10.47 19.18 33.53
CA ARG A 565 11.41 18.86 32.43
C ARG A 565 12.54 17.95 32.90
N GLY A 566 12.36 17.26 34.03
CA GLY A 566 13.36 16.36 34.62
C GLY A 566 13.67 15.11 33.81
N GLY A 567 12.89 14.80 32.75
CA GLY A 567 13.07 13.59 31.96
C GLY A 567 12.37 12.37 32.58
N PRO A 568 12.57 11.19 31.98
CA PRO A 568 11.90 9.97 32.39
C PRO A 568 12.46 9.49 33.73
N ARG A 569 11.57 9.03 34.61
CA ARG A 569 11.93 8.54 35.96
C ARG A 569 10.87 7.61 36.50
N LEU A 570 11.19 6.89 37.57
CA LEU A 570 10.24 5.97 38.20
C LEU A 570 9.08 6.71 38.86
N ILE A 571 7.87 6.18 38.74
CA ILE A 571 6.70 6.74 39.44
C ILE A 571 6.90 6.76 40.97
N SER A 572 7.64 5.79 41.51
CA SER A 572 7.92 5.71 42.94
C SER A 572 8.90 6.75 43.47
N GLU A 573 9.60 7.50 42.61
CA GLU A 573 10.53 8.55 43.02
C GLU A 573 9.84 9.89 43.30
N ASP A 574 8.63 10.08 42.78
CA ASP A 574 7.83 11.27 43.03
C ASP A 574 6.79 11.05 44.15
N SER A 575 6.43 12.14 44.82
CA SER A 575 5.31 12.12 45.76
C SER A 575 4.01 11.74 45.03
N LEU A 576 3.17 10.94 45.70
CA LEU A 576 1.87 10.50 45.15
C LEU A 576 0.99 11.65 44.69
N ARG A 577 1.09 12.82 45.33
CA ARG A 577 0.34 14.01 44.96
C ARG A 577 0.69 14.52 43.57
N VAL A 578 1.98 14.47 43.21
CA VAL A 578 2.45 14.93 41.89
C VAL A 578 1.93 13.98 40.80
N VAL A 579 1.91 12.68 41.08
CA VAL A 579 1.42 11.66 40.15
C VAL A 579 -0.11 11.66 40.03
N LEU A 580 -0.85 11.75 41.14
CA LEU A 580 -2.30 11.56 41.18
C LEU A 580 -3.11 12.86 41.16
N GLY A 581 -2.47 14.00 41.43
CA GLY A 581 -3.12 15.30 41.51
C GLY A 581 -3.73 15.60 42.88
N GLN A 582 -4.43 16.73 42.99
CA GLN A 582 -4.96 17.24 44.26
C GLN A 582 -6.23 16.53 44.77
N SER A 583 -6.92 15.79 43.90
CA SER A 583 -8.15 15.07 44.23
C SER A 583 -8.14 13.69 43.57
N PRO A 584 -7.36 12.74 44.11
CA PRO A 584 -7.25 11.40 43.56
C PRO A 584 -8.56 10.62 43.66
N ALA A 585 -8.71 9.60 42.81
CA ALA A 585 -9.83 8.67 42.90
C ALA A 585 -9.81 7.90 44.25
N PRO A 586 -10.98 7.46 44.75
CA PRO A 586 -11.07 6.69 45.99
C PRO A 586 -10.18 5.43 46.02
N VAL A 587 -10.09 4.71 44.91
CA VAL A 587 -9.23 3.52 44.76
C VAL A 587 -8.18 3.82 43.71
N VAL A 588 -6.91 3.67 44.06
CA VAL A 588 -5.78 3.85 43.13
C VAL A 588 -5.00 2.56 43.00
N VAL A 589 -4.82 2.09 41.77
CA VAL A 589 -4.04 0.90 41.42
C VAL A 589 -2.81 1.34 40.63
N LEU A 590 -1.62 1.12 41.18
CA LEU A 590 -0.33 1.38 40.52
C LEU A 590 0.31 0.05 40.15
N SER A 591 -0.04 -0.48 38.97
CA SER A 591 0.38 -1.83 38.57
C SER A 591 1.82 -1.89 38.05
N GLY A 592 2.39 -0.77 37.63
CA GLY A 592 3.79 -0.67 37.24
C GLY A 592 4.75 -0.43 38.41
N VAL A 593 4.23 -0.15 39.62
CA VAL A 593 5.05 0.23 40.77
C VAL A 593 5.33 -0.97 41.68
N GLU A 594 6.62 -1.22 41.91
CA GLU A 594 7.11 -2.30 42.77
C GLU A 594 7.36 -1.86 44.23
N ALA A 595 7.23 -0.56 44.53
CA ALA A 595 7.25 -0.07 45.91
C ALA A 595 5.97 -0.45 46.68
N SER A 596 6.04 -0.56 48.00
CA SER A 596 4.84 -0.75 48.84
C SER A 596 4.04 0.54 48.97
N ALA A 597 2.72 0.45 49.19
CA ALA A 597 1.88 1.62 49.41
C ALA A 597 2.32 2.44 50.64
N THR A 598 2.89 1.79 51.66
CA THR A 598 3.45 2.47 52.84
C THR A 598 4.67 3.31 52.53
N CYS A 599 5.51 2.85 51.58
CA CYS A 599 6.67 3.60 51.11
C CYS A 599 6.22 4.85 50.35
N LEU A 600 5.25 4.69 49.45
CA LEU A 600 4.75 5.77 48.60
C LEU A 600 3.97 6.85 49.36
N ARG A 601 3.38 6.52 50.51
CA ARG A 601 2.64 7.48 51.35
C ARG A 601 3.55 8.36 52.21
N ASP A 602 4.88 8.14 52.17
CA ASP A 602 5.87 8.82 53.02
C ASP A 602 5.55 8.77 54.53
N SER A 603 4.66 7.87 54.96
CA SER A 603 4.21 7.77 56.35
C SER A 603 5.31 7.14 57.21
N GLY A 604 6.03 7.96 57.98
CA GLY A 604 6.98 7.51 58.98
C GLY A 604 6.27 6.88 60.20
N MET A 605 7.02 6.13 61.01
CA MET A 605 6.51 5.56 62.28
C MET A 605 6.05 6.61 63.31
N ALA A 606 6.33 7.90 63.06
CA ALA A 606 6.07 9.03 63.95
C ALA A 606 4.97 9.99 63.45
N ASP A 607 4.37 9.73 62.27
CA ASP A 607 3.33 10.62 61.74
C ASP A 607 1.98 10.33 62.40
N ASP A 608 1.32 11.39 62.86
CA ASP A 608 -0.02 11.34 63.43
C ASP A 608 -1.03 11.07 62.30
N ARG A 609 -1.28 9.79 62.01
CA ARG A 609 -2.22 9.33 60.96
C ARG A 609 -3.63 9.90 61.09
N ALA A 610 -4.04 10.33 62.28
CA ALA A 610 -5.32 11.03 62.50
C ALA A 610 -5.34 12.45 61.88
N ALA A 611 -4.18 13.10 61.74
CA ALA A 611 -4.06 14.39 61.08
C ALA A 611 -4.19 14.26 59.56
N GLU A 612 -3.77 13.14 58.96
CA GLU A 612 -3.87 12.86 57.51
C GLU A 612 -5.32 12.78 56.99
N HIS A 613 -6.28 12.42 57.85
CA HIS A 613 -7.71 12.32 57.51
C HIS A 613 -8.54 13.52 57.99
N SER A 614 -7.88 14.60 58.42
CA SER A 614 -8.53 15.85 58.82
C SER A 614 -9.14 16.58 57.62
N MET A 615 -10.17 17.40 57.84
CA MET A 615 -10.75 18.28 56.80
C MET A 615 -9.74 19.25 56.20
N ALA A 616 -8.66 19.55 56.91
CA ALA A 616 -7.57 20.43 56.47
C ALA A 616 -6.40 19.67 55.79
N ALA A 617 -6.43 18.34 55.80
CA ALA A 617 -5.39 17.52 55.22
C ALA A 617 -5.60 17.27 53.72
N GLU A 618 -4.51 16.97 53.04
CA GLU A 618 -4.52 16.73 51.61
C GLU A 618 -5.32 15.46 51.29
N ARG A 619 -6.19 15.51 50.26
CA ARG A 619 -7.04 14.38 49.89
C ARG A 619 -6.17 13.23 49.37
N GLN A 620 -6.06 12.17 50.15
CA GLN A 620 -5.41 10.93 49.74
C GLN A 620 -6.40 9.90 49.21
N PRO A 621 -5.96 8.95 48.35
CA PRO A 621 -6.81 7.83 47.97
C PRO A 621 -7.14 6.98 49.20
N ARG A 622 -8.40 6.52 49.28
CA ARG A 622 -8.87 5.67 50.40
C ARG A 622 -8.10 4.36 50.43
N LEU A 623 -7.89 3.78 49.25
CA LEU A 623 -7.08 2.57 49.04
C LEU A 623 -6.03 2.83 47.97
N LEU A 624 -4.76 2.56 48.31
CA LEU A 624 -3.64 2.56 47.38
C LEU A 624 -3.12 1.13 47.26
N ILE A 625 -3.10 0.62 46.03
CA ILE A 625 -2.78 -0.77 45.73
C ILE A 625 -1.62 -0.79 44.76
N THR A 626 -0.52 -1.44 45.15
CA THR A 626 0.65 -1.61 44.29
C THR A 626 0.82 -3.07 43.89
N ARG A 627 1.53 -3.31 42.79
CA ARG A 627 1.84 -4.67 42.31
C ARG A 627 2.53 -5.53 43.37
N PHE A 628 3.46 -4.92 44.11
CA PHE A 628 4.21 -5.60 45.16
C PHE A 628 3.31 -6.24 46.23
N GLN A 629 2.31 -5.49 46.72
CA GLN A 629 1.45 -5.96 47.79
C GLN A 629 0.59 -7.14 47.35
N VAL A 630 -0.08 -7.03 46.20
CA VAL A 630 -0.96 -8.08 45.68
C VAL A 630 -0.17 -9.35 45.40
N TYR A 631 1.00 -9.23 44.76
CA TYR A 631 1.82 -10.40 44.45
C TYR A 631 2.43 -11.03 45.71
N SER A 632 2.79 -10.23 46.72
CA SER A 632 3.25 -10.77 48.01
C SER A 632 2.16 -11.59 48.71
N GLN A 633 0.88 -11.24 48.55
CA GLN A 633 -0.22 -12.04 49.11
C GLN A 633 -0.44 -13.31 48.30
N LEU A 634 -0.45 -13.23 46.97
CA LEU A 634 -0.67 -14.38 46.09
C LEU A 634 0.48 -15.40 46.10
N GLN A 635 1.72 -14.97 46.36
CA GLN A 635 2.84 -15.90 46.56
C GLN A 635 2.70 -16.76 47.83
N ARG A 636 1.90 -16.30 48.80
CA ARG A 636 1.80 -16.91 50.14
C ARG A 636 0.40 -17.46 50.45
N GLY A 637 -0.59 -17.27 49.60
CA GLY A 637 -1.98 -17.60 49.91
C GLY A 637 -2.93 -17.69 48.71
N THR A 638 -4.22 -17.77 49.00
CA THR A 638 -5.34 -18.01 48.07
C THR A 638 -6.16 -16.75 47.82
N LEU A 639 -7.27 -16.85 47.08
CA LEU A 639 -8.27 -15.76 47.00
C LEU A 639 -8.65 -15.22 48.40
N THR A 640 -8.87 -16.11 49.36
CA THR A 640 -9.27 -15.75 50.73
C THR A 640 -8.25 -14.84 51.41
N SER A 641 -6.96 -15.12 51.26
CA SER A 641 -5.93 -14.26 51.88
C SER A 641 -5.87 -12.87 51.24
N LEU A 642 -6.13 -12.78 49.93
CA LEU A 642 -6.21 -11.50 49.23
C LEU A 642 -7.42 -10.68 49.72
N GLN A 643 -8.57 -11.32 49.88
CA GLN A 643 -9.80 -10.70 50.41
C GLN A 643 -9.62 -10.25 51.86
N GLU A 644 -9.03 -11.07 52.71
CA GLU A 644 -8.74 -10.73 54.11
C GLU A 644 -7.79 -9.53 54.20
N TYR A 645 -6.74 -9.52 53.38
CA TYR A 645 -5.79 -8.40 53.31
C TYR A 645 -6.49 -7.09 52.93
N PHE A 646 -7.26 -7.11 51.86
CA PHE A 646 -7.97 -5.93 51.39
C PHE A 646 -9.05 -5.46 52.37
N LYS A 647 -9.80 -6.39 52.97
CA LYS A 647 -10.80 -6.08 53.99
C LYS A 647 -10.17 -5.46 55.24
N LYS A 648 -8.98 -5.92 55.64
CA LYS A 648 -8.22 -5.32 56.74
C LYS A 648 -7.85 -3.88 56.41
N GLN A 649 -7.28 -3.62 55.24
CA GLN A 649 -6.90 -2.27 54.82
C GLN A 649 -8.11 -1.32 54.75
N TRP A 650 -9.24 -1.80 54.23
CA TRP A 650 -10.47 -1.02 54.16
C TRP A 650 -11.04 -0.70 55.56
N ASN A 651 -11.05 -1.68 56.47
CA ASN A 651 -11.51 -1.47 57.84
C ASN A 651 -10.60 -0.52 58.62
N GLU A 652 -9.28 -0.62 58.44
CA GLU A 652 -8.30 0.31 59.02
C GLU A 652 -8.60 1.74 58.57
N TRP A 653 -8.84 1.96 57.28
CA TRP A 653 -9.24 3.27 56.76
C TRP A 653 -10.56 3.79 57.35
N LEU A 654 -11.58 2.93 57.48
CA LEU A 654 -12.86 3.32 58.10
C LEU A 654 -12.69 3.76 59.56
N ILE A 655 -11.91 3.00 60.33
CA ILE A 655 -11.61 3.32 61.74
C ILE A 655 -10.86 4.65 61.84
N GLU A 656 -9.85 4.86 61.01
CA GLU A 656 -9.08 6.11 60.96
C GLU A 656 -9.95 7.31 60.60
N ARG A 657 -10.82 7.15 59.61
CA ARG A 657 -11.79 8.17 59.22
C ARG A 657 -12.77 8.51 60.35
N ASP A 658 -13.35 7.51 61.00
CA ASP A 658 -14.28 7.73 62.11
C ASP A 658 -13.57 8.39 63.30
N ALA A 659 -12.32 8.02 63.58
CA ALA A 659 -11.50 8.69 64.57
C ALA A 659 -11.25 10.17 64.24
N ALA A 660 -10.93 10.49 62.98
CA ALA A 660 -10.73 11.86 62.52
C ALA A 660 -12.00 12.71 62.58
N ILE A 661 -13.16 12.14 62.19
CA ILE A 661 -14.47 12.79 62.31
C ILE A 661 -14.79 13.07 63.78
N ASN A 662 -14.57 12.09 64.66
CA ASN A 662 -14.80 12.24 66.10
C ASN A 662 -13.85 13.24 66.77
N ALA A 663 -12.59 13.32 66.31
CA ALA A 663 -11.63 14.33 66.77
C ALA A 663 -12.04 15.74 66.35
N CYS A 664 -12.55 15.92 65.12
CA CYS A 664 -13.10 17.21 64.65
C CYS A 664 -14.40 17.59 65.38
N GLY A 665 -15.26 16.62 65.70
CA GLY A 665 -16.53 16.85 66.41
C GLY A 665 -16.38 17.17 67.90
N LYS A 666 -15.21 16.94 68.50
CA LYS A 666 -14.89 17.26 69.91
C LYS A 666 -14.16 18.60 70.09
N GLY A 667 -14.00 19.39 69.03
CA GLY A 667 -13.47 20.76 69.10
C GLY A 667 -14.56 21.77 69.50
N GLN A 668 -14.71 22.00 70.80
CA GLN A 668 -15.10 23.29 71.39
C GLN A 668 -13.95 23.81 72.24
#